data_AF-A0A2N2VZN7-F1
#
_entry.id   AF-A0A2N2VZN7-F1
#
_cell.length_a   1.000
_cell.length_b   1.000
_cell.length_c   1.000
_cell.angle_alpha   90.00
_cell.angle_beta   90.00
_cell.angle_gamma   90.00
#
_symmetry.space_group_name_H-M   'P 1'
#
loop_
_entity.id
_entity.type
_entity.pdbx_description
1 polymer ?
#
loop_
_entity_poly.entity_id
_entity_poly.type
_entity_poly.pdbx_seq_one_letter_code
_entity_poly.pdbx_strand_id
1 'polypeptide(L)'
;MVIEKKDKEELKKLFDEALSNSATFKHIEGVNPSRIIFDGVEYHIFIKNLSPAQLSNGNPNIWRIQLPIREVFEHIKESTLPFILLGYDSENDVYTTWNPHWAKQRLNVAKSASFYSRLNIQKEARITNQLQHLELNNDGELIAFPREKIAYYLVNLKIFFPELSDYVAVGSRKRTEANEAYKKLTDSKNIPDFAHYLAHLGFLDKTISNYCHAIKNLINDSIISRNRKIFLAYDSITEYPKAVPAFLEIPEVKAMDISWNNTYSAALTKYIDFLMEICNVNTRETVITTPEIIETNETFNYFCNTYYLGNFMGYLWGKELSERSISTYTNAIYKLINKGYIQHYAEVFLKYTRIKDYFNAIETFLSIPEISELNQNWKSVFSVALNHYVHFLIEWQDINNKHTINYSEQATSDFAKESKSFENELQSETNTNEVIPETDWEESFLDIENKLTRIANPALIDLLRTYLDTEYKSPASAFNIIEDFYGNRFPSMQMKDWQKLFEKIDWSNPYYFPSLVAVPEGKKKSHILRVTYLDGKIIQERVVAKTLVEVVRSANPEQISSLNILLAGVNLVSKEISEKYEKCQIPIQDGYYVMTLSDTPKKYQIIKMISDALHLNLNVEFISNDDSDQPQAVPVPYVVPIQSRTKIRVTFPDGRIIQEGRVSNTLIEVVKFAGAQNVRNLNISINNDNLVSNKVTPTYENSLKPVGNDLFVHTNSSTQTKFAQIQQISAELNLGLLVEIK
;
A
#
# COMPACT_ATOMS: atom_id res chain seq x y z
N MET A 1 34.30 25.33 -20.07
CA MET A 1 34.06 26.68 -20.61
C MET A 1 33.88 27.62 -19.44
N VAL A 2 34.67 28.69 -19.38
CA VAL A 2 34.49 29.76 -18.39
C VAL A 2 33.42 30.68 -18.98
N ILE A 3 32.19 30.54 -18.50
CA ILE A 3 31.08 31.41 -18.93
C ILE A 3 31.32 32.78 -18.31
N GLU A 4 31.41 33.81 -19.15
CA GLU A 4 31.55 35.19 -18.72
C GLU A 4 30.27 35.63 -18.00
N LYS A 5 30.35 35.78 -16.67
CA LYS A 5 29.22 36.24 -15.86
C LYS A 5 29.21 37.75 -15.81
N LYS A 6 28.08 38.34 -16.17
CA LYS A 6 27.84 39.78 -16.05
C LYS A 6 27.46 40.15 -14.63
N ASP A 7 27.94 41.27 -14.12
CA ASP A 7 27.51 41.77 -12.82
C ASP A 7 26.07 42.34 -12.88
N LYS A 8 25.54 42.79 -11.74
CA LYS A 8 24.15 43.25 -11.66
C LYS A 8 23.96 44.60 -12.35
N GLU A 9 24.98 45.45 -12.39
CA GLU A 9 24.97 46.75 -13.07
C GLU A 9 25.01 46.57 -14.59
N GLU A 10 25.85 45.67 -15.10
CA GLU A 10 25.91 45.29 -16.50
C GLU A 10 24.58 44.68 -16.99
N LEU A 11 24.02 43.75 -16.21
CA LEU A 11 22.72 43.14 -16.53
C LEU A 11 21.60 44.18 -16.60
N LYS A 12 21.59 45.14 -15.67
CA LYS A 12 20.65 46.27 -15.69
C LYS A 12 20.84 47.12 -16.95
N LYS A 13 22.09 47.46 -17.28
CA LYS A 13 22.41 48.28 -18.46
C LYS A 13 21.91 47.61 -19.75
N LEU A 14 22.19 46.32 -19.93
CA LEU A 14 21.75 45.54 -21.09
C LEU A 14 20.22 45.48 -21.22
N PHE A 15 19.52 45.40 -20.09
CA PHE A 15 18.06 45.41 -20.03
C PHE A 15 17.48 46.78 -20.37
N ASP A 16 18.01 47.85 -19.78
CA ASP A 16 17.60 49.22 -20.06
C ASP A 16 17.86 49.58 -21.52
N GLU A 17 19.02 49.20 -22.07
CA GLU A 17 19.35 49.37 -23.49
C GLU A 17 18.31 48.70 -24.39
N ALA A 18 17.86 47.47 -24.06
CA ALA A 18 16.87 46.74 -24.84
C ALA A 18 15.46 47.39 -24.82
N LEU A 19 15.14 48.17 -23.78
CA LEU A 19 13.86 48.87 -23.65
C LEU A 19 13.93 50.37 -24.00
N SER A 20 15.14 50.94 -24.11
CA SER A 20 15.39 52.38 -24.27
C SER A 20 14.71 53.01 -25.49
N ASN A 21 14.46 52.23 -26.54
CA ASN A 21 13.77 52.69 -27.75
C ASN A 21 12.24 52.81 -27.56
N SER A 22 11.68 52.32 -26.45
CA SER A 22 10.25 52.43 -26.16
C SER A 22 9.94 53.70 -25.38
N ALA A 23 9.06 54.55 -25.92
CA ALA A 23 8.60 55.76 -25.25
C ALA A 23 7.80 55.49 -23.96
N THR A 24 7.29 54.27 -23.78
CA THR A 24 6.50 53.87 -22.60
C THR A 24 7.35 53.30 -21.46
N PHE A 25 8.64 53.08 -21.70
CA PHE A 25 9.57 52.56 -20.68
C PHE A 25 10.03 53.65 -19.72
N LYS A 26 9.91 53.40 -18.42
CA LYS A 26 10.51 54.22 -17.36
C LYS A 26 11.12 53.32 -16.30
N HIS A 27 12.40 53.53 -15.99
CA HIS A 27 13.05 52.88 -14.86
C HIS A 27 12.78 53.70 -13.59
N ILE A 28 12.14 53.10 -12.58
CA ILE A 28 11.72 53.81 -11.35
C ILE A 28 12.84 53.75 -10.30
N GLU A 29 13.24 52.55 -9.89
CA GLU A 29 14.21 52.37 -8.81
C GLU A 29 14.88 50.99 -8.84
N GLY A 30 15.96 50.83 -8.07
CA GLY A 30 16.66 49.56 -7.88
C GLY A 30 17.64 49.19 -9.00
N VAL A 31 18.48 48.20 -8.72
CA VAL A 31 19.41 47.63 -9.71
C VAL A 31 19.02 46.19 -10.01
N ASN A 32 18.84 45.37 -8.97
CA ASN A 32 18.41 43.98 -9.09
C ASN A 32 17.96 43.40 -7.73
N PRO A 33 16.66 43.31 -7.43
CA PRO A 33 15.54 43.64 -8.32
C PRO A 33 15.47 45.12 -8.70
N SER A 34 14.95 45.42 -9.89
CA SER A 34 14.58 46.78 -10.32
C SER A 34 13.06 46.90 -10.43
N ARG A 35 12.55 48.12 -10.27
CA ARG A 35 11.15 48.47 -10.50
C ARG A 35 11.07 49.35 -11.74
N ILE A 36 10.23 48.95 -12.68
CA ILE A 36 10.06 49.65 -13.96
C ILE A 36 8.58 49.86 -14.25
N ILE A 37 8.29 50.78 -15.16
CA ILE A 37 7.00 50.92 -15.82
C ILE A 37 7.22 50.68 -17.31
N PHE A 38 6.37 49.87 -17.90
CA PHE A 38 6.34 49.64 -19.34
C PHE A 38 4.89 49.52 -19.78
N ASP A 39 4.52 50.28 -20.81
CA ASP A 39 3.14 50.34 -21.34
C ASP A 39 2.06 50.55 -20.26
N GLY A 40 2.35 51.42 -19.29
CA GLY A 40 1.43 51.75 -18.19
C GLY A 40 1.33 50.71 -17.08
N VAL A 41 2.05 49.58 -17.18
CA VAL A 41 2.09 48.54 -16.15
C VAL A 41 3.42 48.61 -15.40
N GLU A 42 3.36 48.55 -14.07
CA GLU A 42 4.57 48.47 -13.25
C GLU A 42 5.01 47.03 -13.00
N TYR A 43 6.31 46.77 -13.02
CA TYR A 43 6.90 45.44 -12.84
C TYR A 43 8.05 45.47 -11.84
N HIS A 44 8.21 44.39 -11.09
CA HIS A 44 9.49 44.04 -10.46
C HIS A 44 10.28 43.11 -11.38
N ILE A 45 11.48 43.50 -11.79
CA ILE A 45 12.36 42.71 -12.65
C ILE A 45 13.54 42.21 -11.82
N PHE A 46 13.84 40.91 -11.92
CA PHE A 46 15.06 40.35 -11.34
C PHE A 46 15.82 39.55 -12.40
N ILE A 47 17.09 39.89 -12.61
CA ILE A 47 17.93 39.30 -13.66
C ILE A 47 19.11 38.57 -13.03
N LYS A 48 19.41 37.35 -13.48
CA LYS A 48 20.60 36.61 -13.02
C LYS A 48 21.22 35.81 -14.16
N ASN A 49 22.54 35.68 -14.18
CA ASN A 49 23.22 34.83 -15.17
C ASN A 49 22.76 33.37 -15.06
N LEU A 50 22.42 32.79 -16.20
CA LEU A 50 22.25 31.35 -16.36
C LEU A 50 23.62 30.67 -16.30
N SER A 51 23.63 29.45 -15.77
CA SER A 51 24.86 28.64 -15.70
C SER A 51 24.53 27.15 -15.75
N PRO A 52 25.47 26.30 -16.22
CA PRO A 52 25.32 24.85 -16.21
C PRO A 52 24.98 24.33 -14.82
N ALA A 53 23.96 23.48 -14.73
CA ALA A 53 23.64 22.76 -13.53
C ALA A 53 24.63 21.59 -13.37
N GLN A 54 25.52 21.67 -12.39
CA GLN A 54 26.42 20.58 -12.02
C GLN A 54 25.64 19.43 -11.36
N LEU A 55 24.93 18.65 -12.17
CA LEU A 55 24.17 17.48 -11.74
C LEU A 55 25.02 16.22 -11.86
N SER A 56 24.72 15.20 -11.06
CA SER A 56 25.44 13.91 -11.03
C SER A 56 25.43 13.18 -12.37
N ASN A 57 24.45 13.47 -13.25
CA ASN A 57 24.34 12.92 -14.58
C ASN A 57 25.26 13.59 -15.63
N GLY A 58 26.00 14.64 -15.25
CA GLY A 58 26.96 15.32 -16.13
C GLY A 58 26.36 15.98 -17.37
N ASN A 59 25.05 16.21 -17.43
CA ASN A 59 24.39 16.67 -18.65
C ASN A 59 24.69 18.16 -18.93
N PRO A 60 25.45 18.50 -20.00
CA PRO A 60 25.85 19.88 -20.28
C PRO A 60 24.69 20.76 -20.80
N ASN A 61 23.58 20.14 -21.22
CA ASN A 61 22.42 20.86 -21.73
C ASN A 61 21.56 21.46 -20.60
N ILE A 62 21.72 21.02 -19.35
CA ILE A 62 20.88 21.50 -18.24
C ILE A 62 21.52 22.75 -17.65
N TRP A 63 20.86 23.89 -17.80
CA TRP A 63 21.27 25.16 -17.21
C TRP A 63 20.28 25.56 -16.11
N ARG A 64 20.66 26.48 -15.23
CA ARG A 64 19.78 27.00 -14.19
C ARG A 64 20.18 28.40 -13.74
N ILE A 65 19.23 29.08 -13.12
CA ILE A 65 19.52 30.12 -12.13
C ILE A 65 19.17 29.61 -10.73
N GLN A 66 19.85 30.18 -9.74
CA GLN A 66 19.62 29.89 -8.33
C GLN A 66 19.24 31.18 -7.61
N LEU A 67 18.04 31.26 -7.05
CA LEU A 67 17.52 32.42 -6.38
C LEU A 67 17.79 32.32 -4.87
N PRO A 68 18.68 33.16 -4.29
CA PRO A 68 18.96 33.16 -2.84
C PRO A 68 17.84 33.84 -2.06
N ILE A 69 17.82 33.67 -0.74
CA ILE A 69 16.98 34.46 0.17
C ILE A 69 17.48 35.91 0.18
N ARG A 70 16.57 36.88 0.10
CA ARG A 70 16.86 38.32 0.28
C ARG A 70 15.71 39.02 0.98
N GLU A 71 16.01 39.97 1.83
CA GLU A 71 15.01 40.76 2.57
C GLU A 71 14.05 41.51 1.62
N VAL A 72 14.58 42.13 0.56
CA VAL A 72 13.79 42.82 -0.48
C VAL A 72 12.72 41.94 -1.13
N PHE A 73 12.91 40.61 -1.13
CA PHE A 73 11.94 39.70 -1.72
C PHE A 73 10.67 39.54 -0.88
N GLU A 74 10.69 39.85 0.41
CA GLU A 74 9.48 39.77 1.25
C GLU A 74 8.47 40.84 0.82
N HIS A 75 8.93 42.08 0.67
CA HIS A 75 8.10 43.19 0.16
C HIS A 75 7.60 42.94 -1.27
N ILE A 76 8.44 42.36 -2.14
CA ILE A 76 8.04 42.02 -3.50
C ILE A 76 6.98 40.92 -3.50
N LYS A 77 7.08 39.94 -2.60
CA LYS A 77 6.14 38.83 -2.49
C LYS A 77 4.75 39.30 -2.06
N GLU A 78 4.68 40.28 -1.17
CA GLU A 78 3.44 40.91 -0.69
C GLU A 78 2.85 41.93 -1.68
N SER A 79 3.69 42.55 -2.53
CA SER A 79 3.26 43.50 -3.56
C SER A 79 2.25 42.88 -4.53
N THR A 80 1.33 43.67 -5.07
CA THR A 80 0.42 43.23 -6.15
C THR A 80 1.07 43.26 -7.53
N LEU A 81 2.23 43.91 -7.66
CA LEU A 81 2.92 44.09 -8.94
C LEU A 81 3.48 42.75 -9.49
N PRO A 82 3.41 42.49 -10.80
CA PRO A 82 4.03 41.32 -11.41
C PRO A 82 5.54 41.26 -11.15
N PHE A 83 6.05 40.06 -10.85
CA PHE A 83 7.47 39.80 -10.67
C PHE A 83 8.00 38.97 -11.83
N ILE A 84 8.89 39.55 -12.63
CA ILE A 84 9.50 38.90 -13.78
C ILE A 84 10.91 38.43 -13.43
N LEU A 85 11.10 37.12 -13.47
CA LEU A 85 12.39 36.48 -13.27
C LEU A 85 13.05 36.20 -14.62
N LEU A 86 14.25 36.73 -14.83
CA LEU A 86 15.04 36.56 -16.06
C LEU A 86 16.37 35.87 -15.76
N GLY A 87 16.63 34.77 -16.46
CA GLY A 87 17.93 34.16 -16.60
C GLY A 87 18.62 34.69 -17.85
N TYR A 88 19.80 35.29 -17.74
CA TYR A 88 20.55 35.79 -18.89
C TYR A 88 21.67 34.84 -19.30
N ASP A 89 21.71 34.49 -20.58
CA ASP A 89 22.82 33.76 -21.20
C ASP A 89 23.65 34.74 -22.04
N SER A 90 24.85 35.04 -21.57
CA SER A 90 25.77 35.99 -22.19
C SER A 90 26.37 35.49 -23.50
N GLU A 91 26.46 34.17 -23.71
CA GLU A 91 27.05 33.61 -24.94
C GLU A 91 26.07 33.70 -26.11
N ASN A 92 24.77 33.48 -25.85
CA ASN A 92 23.73 33.51 -26.88
C ASN A 92 22.96 34.84 -26.95
N ASP A 93 23.19 35.77 -26.02
CA ASP A 93 22.45 37.04 -25.87
C ASP A 93 20.93 36.84 -25.81
N VAL A 94 20.50 35.94 -24.92
CA VAL A 94 19.09 35.59 -24.72
C VAL A 94 18.68 35.68 -23.25
N TYR A 95 17.40 35.94 -23.04
CA TYR A 95 16.75 35.71 -21.76
C TYR A 95 16.01 34.37 -21.76
N THR A 96 16.06 33.66 -20.64
CA THR A 96 15.04 32.69 -20.26
C THR A 96 14.18 33.28 -19.16
N THR A 97 12.86 33.16 -19.27
CA THR A 97 11.93 33.50 -18.20
C THR A 97 11.06 32.30 -17.85
N TRP A 98 10.42 32.39 -16.70
CA TRP A 98 9.47 31.39 -16.19
C TRP A 98 8.17 32.11 -15.85
N ASN A 99 7.11 31.35 -15.58
CA ASN A 99 5.84 31.90 -15.16
C ASN A 99 6.03 32.92 -14.00
N PRO A 100 5.65 34.21 -14.18
CA PRO A 100 5.85 35.26 -13.18
C PRO A 100 5.23 34.97 -11.82
N HIS A 101 4.03 34.40 -11.81
CA HIS A 101 3.31 34.07 -10.58
C HIS A 101 4.04 32.97 -9.81
N TRP A 102 4.47 31.91 -10.50
CA TRP A 102 5.23 30.81 -9.90
C TRP A 102 6.61 31.27 -9.39
N ALA A 103 7.32 32.07 -10.17
CA ALA A 103 8.61 32.62 -9.76
C ALA A 103 8.47 33.45 -8.47
N LYS A 104 7.42 34.26 -8.39
CA LYS A 104 7.10 35.08 -7.22
C LYS A 104 6.76 34.25 -5.98
N GLN A 105 6.02 33.15 -6.13
CA GLN A 105 5.67 32.27 -5.00
C GLN A 105 6.89 31.61 -4.36
N ARG A 106 7.96 31.37 -5.12
CA ARG A 106 9.18 30.70 -4.65
C ARG A 106 10.20 31.65 -4.01
N LEU A 107 9.91 32.95 -3.97
CA LEU A 107 10.70 33.94 -3.25
C LEU A 107 10.78 33.56 -1.75
N ASN A 108 12.01 33.51 -1.23
CA ASN A 108 12.35 33.20 0.17
C ASN A 108 11.85 31.85 0.72
N VAL A 109 11.37 30.91 -0.12
CA VAL A 109 10.85 29.61 0.35
C VAL A 109 11.94 28.61 0.76
N ALA A 110 13.10 28.65 0.09
CA ALA A 110 14.22 27.75 0.33
C ALA A 110 15.54 28.53 0.30
N LYS A 111 16.59 27.98 0.93
CA LYS A 111 17.94 28.61 0.97
C LYS A 111 18.43 29.06 -0.41
N SER A 112 18.15 28.28 -1.46
CA SER A 112 18.38 28.67 -2.83
C SER A 112 17.43 27.95 -3.81
N ALA A 113 16.38 28.65 -4.27
CA ALA A 113 15.41 28.08 -5.20
C ALA A 113 16.02 27.97 -6.61
N SER A 114 16.07 26.77 -7.18
CA SER A 114 16.61 26.56 -8.54
C SER A 114 15.50 26.64 -9.59
N PHE A 115 15.77 27.34 -10.69
CA PHE A 115 14.94 27.43 -11.89
C PHE A 115 15.75 26.94 -13.08
N TYR A 116 15.28 25.87 -13.71
CA TYR A 116 16.03 25.18 -14.76
C TYR A 116 15.69 25.74 -16.15
N SER A 117 16.68 25.67 -17.03
CA SER A 117 16.60 25.97 -18.45
C SER A 117 17.37 24.90 -19.25
N ARG A 118 17.38 25.01 -20.57
CA ARG A 118 18.17 24.17 -21.46
C ARG A 118 19.02 25.01 -22.41
N LEU A 119 20.24 24.57 -22.69
CA LEU A 119 21.13 25.29 -23.61
C LEU A 119 20.62 25.21 -25.05
N ASN A 120 20.03 24.08 -25.46
CA ASN A 120 19.48 23.91 -26.80
C ASN A 120 18.37 24.93 -27.11
N ILE A 121 17.42 25.14 -26.19
CA ILE A 121 16.31 26.09 -26.39
C ILE A 121 16.81 27.55 -26.39
N GLN A 122 17.84 27.85 -25.59
CA GLN A 122 18.51 29.17 -25.59
C GLN A 122 19.18 29.46 -26.93
N LYS A 123 19.93 28.50 -27.47
CA LYS A 123 20.55 28.59 -28.80
C LYS A 123 19.52 28.72 -29.90
N GLU A 124 18.47 27.90 -29.85
CA GLU A 124 17.39 27.91 -30.83
C GLU A 124 16.66 29.26 -30.87
N ALA A 125 16.38 29.86 -29.70
CA ALA A 125 15.78 31.18 -29.61
C ALA A 125 16.63 32.25 -30.31
N ARG A 126 17.95 32.20 -30.15
CA ARG A 126 18.86 33.12 -30.84
C ARG A 126 18.92 32.86 -32.34
N ILE A 127 19.07 31.59 -32.75
CA ILE A 127 19.20 31.19 -34.16
C ILE A 127 17.93 31.55 -34.95
N THR A 128 16.76 31.26 -34.38
CA THR A 128 15.47 31.52 -35.02
C THR A 128 15.00 32.96 -34.86
N ASN A 129 15.61 33.72 -33.93
CA ASN A 129 15.17 35.05 -33.51
C ASN A 129 13.68 35.08 -33.07
N GLN A 130 13.21 33.97 -32.50
CA GLN A 130 11.83 33.75 -32.05
C GLN A 130 11.81 33.34 -30.58
N LEU A 131 10.64 33.48 -29.94
CA LEU A 131 10.41 32.98 -28.60
C LEU A 131 10.24 31.45 -28.69
N GLN A 132 10.98 30.73 -27.85
CA GLN A 132 10.97 29.29 -27.79
C GLN A 132 10.40 28.83 -26.45
N HIS A 133 9.35 28.02 -26.51
CA HIS A 133 8.66 27.50 -25.34
C HIS A 133 9.17 26.09 -25.02
N LEU A 134 9.38 25.82 -23.73
CA LEU A 134 9.73 24.48 -23.27
C LEU A 134 9.01 24.15 -21.97
N GLU A 135 8.27 23.05 -21.98
CA GLU A 135 7.76 22.42 -20.78
C GLU A 135 8.85 21.55 -20.14
N LEU A 136 9.07 21.73 -18.84
CA LEU A 136 9.98 20.93 -18.04
C LEU A 136 9.24 19.75 -17.39
N ASN A 137 9.98 18.70 -17.03
CA ASN A 137 9.44 17.49 -16.41
C ASN A 137 8.74 17.71 -15.05
N ASN A 138 8.93 18.87 -14.43
CA ASN A 138 8.28 19.28 -13.19
C ASN A 138 7.14 20.28 -13.43
N ASP A 139 6.61 20.28 -14.66
CA ASP A 139 5.53 21.14 -15.13
C ASP A 139 5.88 22.63 -15.17
N GLY A 140 7.13 22.98 -14.91
CA GLY A 140 7.61 24.34 -15.09
C GLY A 140 7.66 24.65 -16.58
N GLU A 141 6.96 25.68 -17.02
CA GLU A 141 7.17 26.23 -18.36
C GLU A 141 8.27 27.30 -18.30
N LEU A 142 9.08 27.33 -19.35
CA LEU A 142 10.01 28.42 -19.59
C LEU A 142 9.89 28.91 -21.03
N ILE A 143 10.26 30.17 -21.21
CA ILE A 143 10.33 30.80 -22.52
C ILE A 143 11.72 31.37 -22.67
N ALA A 144 12.44 30.95 -23.71
CA ALA A 144 13.71 31.53 -24.10
C ALA A 144 13.51 32.47 -25.29
N PHE A 145 14.11 33.66 -25.26
CA PHE A 145 13.97 34.65 -26.33
C PHE A 145 15.19 35.59 -26.42
N PRO A 146 15.52 36.10 -27.63
CA PRO A 146 16.55 37.13 -27.80
C PRO A 146 16.33 38.34 -26.90
N ARG A 147 17.39 38.89 -26.30
CA ARG A 147 17.29 40.01 -25.35
C ARG A 147 16.47 41.19 -25.89
N GLU A 148 16.57 41.46 -27.18
CA GLU A 148 15.88 42.56 -27.88
C GLU A 148 14.35 42.36 -27.95
N LYS A 149 13.84 41.14 -27.70
CA LYS A 149 12.40 40.82 -27.69
C LYS A 149 11.72 41.05 -26.33
N ILE A 150 12.43 41.57 -25.33
CA ILE A 150 11.88 41.81 -23.99
C ILE A 150 10.65 42.72 -23.99
N ALA A 151 10.63 43.77 -24.82
CA ALA A 151 9.46 44.65 -24.97
C ALA A 151 8.22 43.86 -25.44
N TYR A 152 8.39 43.03 -26.47
CA TYR A 152 7.33 42.18 -27.01
C TYR A 152 6.84 41.16 -25.97
N TYR A 153 7.76 40.58 -25.19
CA TYR A 153 7.40 39.70 -24.08
C TYR A 153 6.54 40.41 -23.03
N LEU A 154 6.93 41.60 -22.59
CA LEU A 154 6.21 42.33 -21.54
C LEU A 154 4.78 42.72 -21.97
N VAL A 155 4.59 43.17 -23.22
CA VAL A 155 3.26 43.49 -23.78
C VAL A 155 2.36 42.24 -23.84
N ASN A 156 2.93 41.11 -24.27
CA ASN A 156 2.18 39.88 -24.50
C ASN A 156 2.26 38.91 -23.31
N LEU A 157 2.61 39.40 -22.12
CA LEU A 157 2.84 38.57 -20.94
C LEU A 157 1.64 37.66 -20.64
N LYS A 158 0.43 38.21 -20.74
CA LYS A 158 -0.84 37.48 -20.53
C LYS A 158 -1.18 36.51 -21.66
N ILE A 159 -0.54 36.62 -22.83
CA ILE A 159 -0.74 35.64 -23.92
C ILE A 159 0.21 34.47 -23.70
N PHE A 160 1.44 34.74 -23.27
CA PHE A 160 2.42 33.70 -22.98
C PHE A 160 2.13 32.94 -21.69
N PHE A 161 1.57 33.63 -20.69
CA PHE A 161 1.09 33.03 -19.45
C PHE A 161 -0.38 33.43 -19.23
N PRO A 162 -1.33 32.82 -19.98
CA PRO A 162 -2.76 33.16 -19.97
C PRO A 162 -3.46 32.74 -18.68
N GLU A 163 -2.97 31.68 -18.06
CA GLU A 163 -3.37 31.25 -16.73
C GLU A 163 -2.48 31.95 -15.69
N LEU A 164 -2.92 33.12 -15.23
CA LEU A 164 -2.57 33.57 -13.88
C LEU A 164 -3.40 32.83 -12.82
N SER A 165 -4.35 31.99 -13.24
CA SER A 165 -5.15 31.12 -12.38
C SER A 165 -4.24 30.12 -11.67
N ASP A 166 -4.13 30.27 -10.35
CA ASP A 166 -3.76 29.29 -9.32
C ASP A 166 -3.02 28.04 -9.79
N TYR A 167 -1.94 28.23 -10.54
CA TYR A 167 -1.09 27.16 -11.01
C TYR A 167 -0.32 26.59 -9.81
N VAL A 168 -0.65 25.35 -9.44
CA VAL A 168 -0.01 24.61 -8.36
C VAL A 168 1.00 23.66 -8.97
N ALA A 169 2.28 24.04 -8.96
CA ALA A 169 3.34 23.07 -9.19
C ALA A 169 3.26 21.98 -8.10
N VAL A 170 3.40 20.71 -8.47
CA VAL A 170 3.50 19.60 -7.52
C VAL A 170 4.61 19.92 -6.50
N GLY A 171 4.22 20.10 -5.23
CA GLY A 171 5.14 20.50 -4.14
C GLY A 171 5.17 22.00 -3.80
N SER A 172 4.28 22.82 -4.37
CA SER A 172 4.04 24.19 -3.92
C SER A 172 3.40 24.20 -2.53
N ARG A 173 3.95 24.99 -1.60
CA ARG A 173 3.46 25.13 -0.21
C ARG A 173 2.25 26.06 -0.05
N LYS A 174 1.64 26.52 -1.17
CA LYS A 174 0.59 27.57 -1.16
C LYS A 174 -0.85 27.07 -1.41
N ARG A 175 -1.01 25.93 -2.10
CA ARG A 175 -2.28 25.17 -2.24
C ARG A 175 -2.00 23.73 -1.86
N THR A 176 -1.74 23.53 -0.57
CA THR A 176 -1.37 22.22 -0.03
C THR A 176 -2.53 21.25 -0.21
N GLU A 177 -3.75 21.77 -0.08
CA GLU A 177 -5.02 21.09 -0.23
C GLU A 177 -5.20 20.52 -1.65
N ALA A 178 -5.07 21.34 -2.70
CA ALA A 178 -5.13 20.87 -4.09
C ALA A 178 -4.05 19.81 -4.43
N ASN A 179 -2.81 20.02 -3.93
CA ASN A 179 -1.72 19.06 -4.12
C ASN A 179 -1.98 17.73 -3.40
N GLU A 180 -2.54 17.78 -2.20
CA GLU A 180 -2.89 16.60 -1.42
C GLU A 180 -4.06 15.84 -2.05
N ALA A 181 -5.11 16.54 -2.49
CA ALA A 181 -6.23 15.96 -3.23
C ALA A 181 -5.74 15.27 -4.52
N TYR A 182 -4.86 15.92 -5.28
CA TYR A 182 -4.32 15.37 -6.51
C TYR A 182 -3.38 14.18 -6.26
N LYS A 183 -2.58 14.25 -5.19
CA LYS A 183 -1.73 13.14 -4.75
C LYS A 183 -2.57 11.93 -4.35
N LYS A 184 -3.68 12.12 -3.63
CA LYS A 184 -4.62 11.04 -3.30
C LYS A 184 -5.24 10.44 -4.57
N LEU A 185 -5.67 11.24 -5.55
CA LEU A 185 -6.20 10.73 -6.83
C LEU A 185 -5.20 9.84 -7.57
N THR A 186 -3.93 10.22 -7.57
CA THR A 186 -2.88 9.52 -8.33
C THR A 186 -2.12 8.45 -7.53
N ASP A 187 -2.45 8.22 -6.26
CA ASP A 187 -1.77 7.20 -5.45
C ASP A 187 -2.24 5.79 -5.84
N SER A 188 -1.39 5.06 -6.55
CA SER A 188 -1.64 3.67 -6.94
C SER A 188 -1.89 2.72 -5.74
N LYS A 189 -1.50 3.12 -4.52
CA LYS A 189 -1.78 2.34 -3.30
C LYS A 189 -3.25 2.27 -2.94
N ASN A 190 -4.07 3.17 -3.48
CA ASN A 190 -5.52 3.18 -3.27
C ASN A 190 -6.25 2.11 -4.08
N ILE A 191 -5.61 1.48 -5.06
CA ILE A 191 -6.25 0.53 -5.98
C ILE A 191 -6.77 -0.74 -5.27
N PRO A 192 -6.03 -1.37 -4.32
CA PRO A 192 -6.55 -2.48 -3.53
C PRO A 192 -7.76 -2.10 -2.67
N ASP A 193 -7.71 -0.95 -2.00
CA ASP A 193 -8.82 -0.47 -1.16
C ASP A 193 -10.04 -0.11 -2.00
N PHE A 194 -9.83 0.45 -3.18
CA PHE A 194 -10.88 0.64 -4.18
C PHE A 194 -11.49 -0.70 -4.65
N ALA A 195 -10.70 -1.76 -4.78
CA ALA A 195 -11.21 -3.09 -5.10
C ALA A 195 -12.10 -3.63 -3.98
N HIS A 196 -11.69 -3.45 -2.72
CA HIS A 196 -12.48 -3.80 -1.54
C HIS A 196 -13.78 -2.98 -1.47
N TYR A 197 -13.71 -1.67 -1.73
CA TYR A 197 -14.85 -0.79 -1.81
C TYR A 197 -15.89 -1.28 -2.83
N LEU A 198 -15.47 -1.58 -4.06
CA LEU A 198 -16.36 -2.12 -5.08
C LEU A 198 -16.93 -3.50 -4.69
N ALA A 199 -16.15 -4.34 -3.99
CA ALA A 199 -16.63 -5.62 -3.48
C ALA A 199 -17.70 -5.45 -2.38
N HIS A 200 -17.58 -4.42 -1.54
CA HIS A 200 -18.60 -4.03 -0.55
C HIS A 200 -19.88 -3.51 -1.23
N LEU A 201 -19.73 -2.76 -2.32
CA LEU A 201 -20.86 -2.34 -3.17
C LEU A 201 -21.45 -3.48 -4.02
N GLY A 202 -20.99 -4.73 -3.86
CA GLY A 202 -21.56 -5.90 -4.53
C GLY A 202 -21.14 -6.08 -5.99
N PHE A 203 -20.13 -5.36 -6.48
CA PHE A 203 -19.64 -5.53 -7.86
C PHE A 203 -19.02 -6.92 -8.06
N LEU A 204 -19.18 -7.46 -9.28
CA LEU A 204 -18.58 -8.74 -9.66
C LEU A 204 -17.05 -8.64 -9.78
N ASP A 205 -16.31 -9.69 -9.42
CA ASP A 205 -14.84 -9.73 -9.48
C ASP A 205 -14.28 -9.32 -10.84
N LYS A 206 -14.98 -9.66 -11.93
CA LYS A 206 -14.61 -9.26 -13.30
C LYS A 206 -14.74 -7.73 -13.49
N THR A 207 -15.81 -7.13 -12.99
CA THR A 207 -16.04 -5.69 -13.06
C THR A 207 -15.06 -4.93 -12.17
N ILE A 208 -14.81 -5.45 -10.96
CA ILE A 208 -13.79 -4.92 -10.04
C ILE A 208 -12.43 -4.93 -10.74
N SER A 209 -12.03 -6.06 -11.31
CA SER A 209 -10.75 -6.19 -12.02
C SER A 209 -10.63 -5.20 -13.18
N ASN A 210 -11.70 -5.05 -13.97
CA ASN A 210 -11.74 -4.08 -15.08
C ASN A 210 -11.61 -2.63 -14.59
N TYR A 211 -12.33 -2.26 -13.52
CA TYR A 211 -12.32 -0.90 -12.98
C TYR A 211 -10.96 -0.58 -12.36
N CYS A 212 -10.40 -1.49 -11.56
CA CYS A 212 -9.05 -1.35 -11.03
C CYS A 212 -8.01 -1.23 -12.15
N HIS A 213 -8.16 -1.99 -13.24
CA HIS A 213 -7.28 -1.88 -14.40
C HIS A 213 -7.43 -0.53 -15.13
N ALA A 214 -8.66 -0.03 -15.28
CA ALA A 214 -8.95 1.30 -15.84
C ALA A 214 -8.20 2.40 -15.08
N ILE A 215 -8.39 2.46 -13.76
CA ILE A 215 -7.76 3.45 -12.90
C ILE A 215 -6.24 3.31 -12.92
N LYS A 216 -5.74 2.07 -12.87
CA LYS A 216 -4.31 1.80 -12.94
C LYS A 216 -3.69 2.31 -14.23
N ASN A 217 -4.36 2.14 -15.37
CA ASN A 217 -3.88 2.63 -16.67
C ASN A 217 -3.94 4.16 -16.72
N LEU A 218 -5.02 4.78 -16.23
CA LEU A 218 -5.14 6.24 -16.16
C LEU A 218 -3.99 6.89 -15.35
N ILE A 219 -3.54 6.22 -14.28
CA ILE A 219 -2.43 6.67 -13.43
C ILE A 219 -1.06 6.34 -14.06
N ASN A 220 -0.81 5.07 -14.40
CA ASN A 220 0.52 4.61 -14.82
C ASN A 220 0.91 5.08 -16.21
N ASP A 221 -0.04 5.14 -17.14
CA ASP A 221 0.20 5.64 -18.50
C ASP A 221 0.20 7.19 -18.54
N SER A 222 0.23 7.81 -17.36
CA SER A 222 0.32 9.26 -17.17
C SER A 222 -0.81 10.02 -17.85
N ILE A 223 -1.99 9.41 -18.07
CA ILE A 223 -3.14 10.07 -18.71
C ILE A 223 -3.69 11.17 -17.79
N ILE A 224 -3.89 10.85 -16.51
CA ILE A 224 -4.28 11.85 -15.50
C ILE A 224 -3.16 12.88 -15.32
N SER A 225 -1.90 12.42 -15.27
CA SER A 225 -0.73 13.30 -15.13
C SER A 225 -0.57 14.31 -16.27
N ARG A 226 -0.80 13.90 -17.52
CA ARG A 226 -0.77 14.80 -18.69
C ARG A 226 -1.88 15.84 -18.66
N ASN A 227 -3.03 15.51 -18.06
CA ASN A 227 -4.21 16.38 -17.98
C ASN A 227 -4.48 16.89 -16.56
N ARG A 228 -3.46 16.89 -15.70
CA ARG A 228 -3.55 17.21 -14.27
C ARG A 228 -4.12 18.59 -13.95
N LYS A 229 -3.99 19.56 -14.87
CA LYS A 229 -4.57 20.91 -14.73
C LYS A 229 -6.07 20.87 -14.46
N ILE A 230 -6.78 19.89 -15.05
CA ILE A 230 -8.22 19.70 -14.87
C ILE A 230 -8.57 19.38 -13.40
N PHE A 231 -7.72 18.61 -12.73
CA PHE A 231 -7.92 18.20 -11.34
C PHE A 231 -7.28 19.18 -10.33
N LEU A 232 -6.11 19.75 -10.64
CA LEU A 232 -5.43 20.76 -9.83
C LEU A 232 -6.15 22.12 -9.78
N ALA A 233 -7.16 22.33 -10.62
CA ALA A 233 -8.05 23.48 -10.51
C ALA A 233 -8.82 23.49 -9.17
N TYR A 234 -9.02 22.33 -8.55
CA TYR A 234 -9.84 22.16 -7.35
C TYR A 234 -8.99 21.84 -6.10
N ASP A 235 -9.44 22.32 -4.94
CA ASP A 235 -8.72 22.15 -3.67
C ASP A 235 -9.08 20.86 -2.92
N SER A 236 -10.14 20.18 -3.35
CA SER A 236 -10.66 18.99 -2.66
C SER A 236 -11.13 17.92 -3.63
N ILE A 237 -11.01 16.65 -3.22
CA ILE A 237 -11.54 15.48 -3.95
C ILE A 237 -13.05 15.61 -4.17
N THR A 238 -13.78 16.27 -3.27
CA THR A 238 -15.23 16.50 -3.40
C THR A 238 -15.65 17.32 -4.62
N GLU A 239 -14.71 18.06 -5.17
CA GLU A 239 -14.94 18.88 -6.34
C GLU A 239 -14.55 18.18 -7.64
N TYR A 240 -13.85 17.03 -7.56
CA TYR A 240 -13.43 16.26 -8.72
C TYR A 240 -14.59 15.70 -9.56
N PRO A 241 -15.82 15.48 -9.05
CA PRO A 241 -16.98 15.24 -9.90
C PRO A 241 -17.22 16.36 -10.94
N LYS A 242 -16.84 17.61 -10.64
CA LYS A 242 -16.89 18.74 -11.60
C LYS A 242 -15.79 18.65 -12.66
N ALA A 243 -14.67 18.00 -12.33
CA ALA A 243 -13.50 17.82 -13.20
C ALA A 243 -13.69 16.69 -14.23
N VAL A 244 -14.42 15.63 -13.86
CA VAL A 244 -14.61 14.42 -14.67
C VAL A 244 -15.16 14.70 -16.07
N PRO A 245 -16.24 15.49 -16.26
CA PRO A 245 -16.78 15.74 -17.60
C PRO A 245 -15.76 16.40 -18.54
N ALA A 246 -15.01 17.38 -18.03
CA ALA A 246 -13.97 18.06 -18.81
C ALA A 246 -12.82 17.10 -19.17
N PHE A 247 -12.47 16.16 -18.28
CA PHE A 247 -11.46 15.15 -18.53
C PHE A 247 -11.91 14.11 -19.57
N LEU A 248 -13.16 13.66 -19.51
CA LEU A 248 -13.70 12.66 -20.45
C LEU A 248 -13.93 13.20 -21.87
N GLU A 249 -14.08 14.52 -22.03
CA GLU A 249 -14.20 15.16 -23.34
C GLU A 249 -12.87 15.34 -24.08
N ILE A 250 -11.73 15.04 -23.43
CA ILE A 250 -10.42 15.05 -24.11
C ILE A 250 -10.44 14.01 -25.24
N PRO A 251 -10.08 14.35 -26.50
CA PRO A 251 -10.21 13.44 -27.64
C PRO A 251 -9.54 12.07 -27.44
N GLU A 252 -8.35 12.05 -26.84
CA GLU A 252 -7.62 10.82 -26.51
C GLU A 252 -8.36 9.95 -25.47
N VAL A 253 -8.87 10.58 -24.40
CA VAL A 253 -9.58 9.90 -23.31
C VAL A 253 -10.94 9.39 -23.79
N LYS A 254 -11.67 10.21 -24.54
CA LYS A 254 -12.97 9.87 -25.12
C LYS A 254 -12.86 8.67 -26.07
N ALA A 255 -11.86 8.66 -26.95
CA ALA A 255 -11.61 7.55 -27.85
C ALA A 255 -11.26 6.26 -27.07
N MET A 256 -10.43 6.39 -26.03
CA MET A 256 -10.07 5.27 -25.15
C MET A 256 -11.28 4.70 -24.42
N ASP A 257 -12.15 5.55 -23.87
CA ASP A 257 -13.34 5.14 -23.13
C ASP A 257 -14.36 4.43 -24.03
N ILE A 258 -14.62 4.98 -25.23
CA ILE A 258 -15.48 4.34 -26.24
C ILE A 258 -14.93 2.98 -26.65
N SER A 259 -13.60 2.88 -26.88
CA SER A 259 -12.96 1.61 -27.26
C SER A 259 -13.07 0.53 -26.17
N TRP A 260 -13.35 0.94 -24.94
CA TRP A 260 -13.44 0.08 -23.78
C TRP A 260 -14.84 0.11 -23.14
N ASN A 261 -15.88 0.26 -23.96
CA ASN A 261 -17.29 0.19 -23.56
C ASN A 261 -17.64 1.10 -22.37
N ASN A 262 -17.10 2.33 -22.34
CA ASN A 262 -17.30 3.32 -21.28
C ASN A 262 -16.81 2.87 -19.89
N THR A 263 -15.84 1.94 -19.84
CA THR A 263 -15.29 1.42 -18.59
C THR A 263 -14.46 2.49 -17.85
N TYR A 264 -13.76 3.38 -18.56
CA TYR A 264 -12.93 4.42 -17.94
C TYR A 264 -13.80 5.50 -17.28
N SER A 265 -14.88 5.94 -17.92
CA SER A 265 -15.82 6.88 -17.31
C SER A 265 -16.49 6.28 -16.08
N ALA A 266 -17.03 5.05 -16.19
CA ALA A 266 -17.68 4.39 -15.07
C ALA A 266 -16.72 4.10 -13.89
N ALA A 267 -15.51 3.64 -14.19
CA ALA A 267 -14.49 3.37 -13.18
C ALA A 267 -13.98 4.66 -12.51
N LEU A 268 -13.70 5.72 -13.28
CA LEU A 268 -13.20 6.98 -12.74
C LEU A 268 -14.22 7.65 -11.82
N THR A 269 -15.51 7.65 -12.19
CA THR A 269 -16.57 8.14 -11.32
C THR A 269 -16.62 7.36 -10.01
N LYS A 270 -16.58 6.02 -10.07
CA LYS A 270 -16.61 5.19 -8.85
C LYS A 270 -15.35 5.30 -8.00
N TYR A 271 -14.22 5.53 -8.63
CA TYR A 271 -12.97 5.76 -7.92
C TYR A 271 -12.99 7.10 -7.18
N ILE A 272 -13.59 8.15 -7.75
CA ILE A 272 -13.75 9.42 -7.03
C ILE A 272 -14.81 9.27 -5.92
N ASP A 273 -15.90 8.52 -6.12
CA ASP A 273 -16.85 8.15 -5.05
C ASP A 273 -16.11 7.52 -3.85
N PHE A 274 -15.29 6.51 -4.12
CA PHE A 274 -14.42 5.87 -3.13
C PHE A 274 -13.48 6.88 -2.43
N LEU A 275 -12.82 7.75 -3.20
CA LEU A 275 -11.90 8.73 -2.63
C LEU A 275 -12.63 9.77 -1.77
N MET A 276 -13.87 10.13 -2.11
CA MET A 276 -14.72 11.01 -1.29
C MET A 276 -15.14 10.31 0.01
N GLU A 277 -15.44 9.02 -0.06
CA GLU A 277 -15.83 8.18 1.08
C GLU A 277 -14.69 8.03 2.10
N ILE A 278 -13.47 7.69 1.67
CA ILE A 278 -12.31 7.63 2.58
C ILE A 278 -11.92 9.02 3.14
N CYS A 279 -12.31 10.10 2.47
CA CYS A 279 -12.06 11.45 2.98
C CYS A 279 -13.17 11.96 3.92
N ASN A 280 -14.19 11.15 4.21
CA ASN A 280 -15.36 11.52 5.03
C ASN A 280 -16.08 12.78 4.53
N VAL A 281 -16.12 13.00 3.21
CA VAL A 281 -16.81 14.17 2.65
C VAL A 281 -17.92 13.68 1.71
N ASN A 282 -19.16 13.83 2.17
CA ASN A 282 -20.37 13.29 1.54
C ASN A 282 -20.43 13.48 0.01
N THR A 283 -20.61 12.37 -0.69
CA THR A 283 -21.31 12.33 -1.98
C THR A 283 -22.81 12.29 -1.76
N ARG A 284 -23.51 12.92 -2.72
CA ARG A 284 -24.97 13.07 -2.81
C ARG A 284 -25.74 11.86 -2.30
N GLU A 285 -26.79 12.14 -1.53
CA GLU A 285 -27.95 11.30 -1.20
C GLU A 285 -28.13 10.07 -2.10
N THR A 286 -27.35 9.02 -1.86
CA THR A 286 -27.93 7.69 -1.81
C THR A 286 -28.46 7.57 -0.40
N VAL A 287 -29.78 7.42 -0.29
CA VAL A 287 -30.48 7.14 0.97
C VAL A 287 -29.89 5.85 1.55
N ILE A 288 -28.81 5.99 2.30
CA ILE A 288 -28.51 5.15 3.42
C ILE A 288 -29.15 5.93 4.56
N THR A 289 -30.42 5.62 4.80
CA THR A 289 -30.93 5.70 6.16
C THR A 289 -29.83 5.12 7.05
N THR A 290 -29.37 5.91 8.01
CA THR A 290 -28.86 5.41 9.29
C THR A 290 -29.56 4.08 9.60
N PRO A 291 -28.89 3.05 10.13
CA PRO A 291 -29.62 1.96 10.71
C PRO A 291 -30.44 2.58 11.86
N GLU A 292 -31.66 3.01 11.55
CA GLU A 292 -32.78 2.74 12.42
C GLU A 292 -32.58 1.29 12.81
N ILE A 293 -32.55 1.06 14.11
CA ILE A 293 -32.63 -0.27 14.67
C ILE A 293 -33.84 -0.89 13.98
N ILE A 294 -33.59 -1.68 12.92
CA ILE A 294 -34.64 -2.44 12.28
C ILE A 294 -35.11 -3.34 13.40
N GLU A 295 -36.34 -3.13 13.89
CA GLU A 295 -36.94 -4.01 14.88
C GLU A 295 -36.94 -5.41 14.27
N THR A 296 -35.93 -6.21 14.61
CA THR A 296 -35.84 -7.59 14.15
C THR A 296 -36.75 -8.42 15.03
N ASN A 297 -37.53 -9.31 14.43
CA ASN A 297 -38.29 -10.29 15.18
C ASN A 297 -37.44 -11.55 15.42
N GLU A 298 -37.77 -12.32 16.47
CA GLU A 298 -37.04 -13.54 16.83
C GLU A 298 -36.95 -14.54 15.66
N THR A 299 -37.97 -14.57 14.79
CA THR A 299 -38.02 -15.43 13.60
C THR A 299 -37.00 -15.03 12.54
N PHE A 300 -36.79 -13.74 12.32
CA PHE A 300 -35.82 -13.20 11.37
C PHE A 300 -34.39 -13.42 11.87
N ASN A 301 -34.15 -13.18 13.16
CA ASN A 301 -32.86 -13.48 13.79
C ASN A 301 -32.55 -14.99 13.73
N TYR A 302 -33.56 -15.84 13.93
CA TYR A 302 -33.45 -17.29 13.78
C TYR A 302 -33.10 -17.72 12.35
N PHE A 303 -33.75 -17.13 11.33
CA PHE A 303 -33.46 -17.40 9.92
C PHE A 303 -32.04 -16.97 9.52
N CYS A 304 -31.59 -15.80 9.99
CA CYS A 304 -30.27 -15.23 9.68
C CYS A 304 -29.11 -15.85 10.49
N ASN A 305 -29.39 -16.75 11.44
CA ASN A 305 -28.35 -17.33 12.28
C ASN A 305 -27.52 -18.39 11.53
N THR A 306 -26.27 -18.06 11.23
CA THR A 306 -25.34 -18.93 10.49
C THR A 306 -24.83 -20.13 11.30
N TYR A 307 -25.04 -20.18 12.61
CA TYR A 307 -24.74 -21.34 13.45
C TYR A 307 -25.47 -22.61 12.96
N TYR A 308 -26.66 -22.47 12.39
CA TYR A 308 -27.46 -23.60 11.93
C TYR A 308 -27.00 -24.19 10.59
N LEU A 309 -26.05 -23.56 9.89
CA LEU A 309 -25.60 -24.04 8.57
C LEU A 309 -24.92 -25.41 8.61
N GLY A 310 -24.23 -25.74 9.71
CA GLY A 310 -23.67 -27.08 9.91
C GLY A 310 -24.76 -28.15 10.03
N ASN A 311 -25.84 -27.84 10.75
CA ASN A 311 -27.00 -28.72 10.90
C ASN A 311 -27.83 -28.82 9.61
N PHE A 312 -27.93 -27.72 8.85
CA PHE A 312 -28.55 -27.69 7.54
C PHE A 312 -27.82 -28.62 6.54
N MET A 313 -26.49 -28.63 6.57
CA MET A 313 -25.69 -29.56 5.76
C MET A 313 -26.01 -31.02 6.11
N GLY A 314 -26.14 -31.35 7.40
CA GLY A 314 -26.61 -32.65 7.89
C GLY A 314 -28.01 -33.03 7.40
N TYR A 315 -28.94 -32.07 7.43
CA TYR A 315 -30.30 -32.24 6.92
C TYR A 315 -30.34 -32.54 5.42
N LEU A 316 -29.52 -31.86 4.61
CA LEU A 316 -29.45 -32.10 3.16
C LEU A 316 -28.88 -33.48 2.84
N TRP A 317 -27.94 -34.01 3.64
CA TRP A 317 -27.47 -35.39 3.53
C TRP A 317 -28.61 -36.40 3.75
N GLY A 318 -29.51 -36.12 4.70
CA GLY A 318 -30.70 -36.95 4.98
C GLY A 318 -31.77 -36.93 3.89
N LYS A 319 -31.68 -36.03 2.90
CA LYS A 319 -32.58 -35.96 1.72
C LYS A 319 -31.97 -36.61 0.46
N GLU A 320 -30.89 -37.40 0.61
CA GLU A 320 -30.22 -38.15 -0.47
C GLU A 320 -29.71 -37.28 -1.64
N LEU A 321 -29.39 -36.01 -1.37
CA LEU A 321 -28.82 -35.11 -2.38
C LEU A 321 -27.33 -35.40 -2.63
N SER A 322 -26.85 -35.10 -3.83
CA SER A 322 -25.43 -35.26 -4.16
C SER A 322 -24.54 -34.35 -3.30
N GLU A 323 -23.34 -34.80 -2.94
CA GLU A 323 -22.37 -34.03 -2.15
C GLU A 323 -22.10 -32.64 -2.75
N ARG A 324 -22.08 -32.57 -4.09
CA ARG A 324 -21.94 -31.32 -4.84
C ARG A 324 -23.14 -30.39 -4.62
N SER A 325 -24.37 -30.92 -4.65
CA SER A 325 -25.60 -30.14 -4.40
C SER A 325 -25.65 -29.63 -2.95
N ILE A 326 -25.26 -30.48 -1.99
CA ILE A 326 -25.21 -30.12 -0.55
C ILE A 326 -24.26 -28.95 -0.33
N SER A 327 -23.02 -29.05 -0.80
CA SER A 327 -22.03 -27.97 -0.69
C SER A 327 -22.52 -26.69 -1.41
N THR A 328 -23.16 -26.85 -2.57
CA THR A 328 -23.68 -25.72 -3.35
C THR A 328 -24.80 -24.99 -2.61
N TYR A 329 -25.76 -25.70 -2.01
CA TYR A 329 -26.90 -25.08 -1.31
C TYR A 329 -26.49 -24.46 0.02
N THR A 330 -25.63 -25.11 0.80
CA THR A 330 -25.12 -24.56 2.06
C THR A 330 -24.32 -23.26 1.81
N ASN A 331 -23.47 -23.25 0.78
CA ASN A 331 -22.72 -22.04 0.39
C ASN A 331 -23.63 -20.94 -0.14
N ALA A 332 -24.72 -21.30 -0.84
CA ALA A 332 -25.69 -20.33 -1.34
C ALA A 332 -26.39 -19.58 -0.20
N ILE A 333 -26.84 -20.28 0.85
CA ILE A 333 -27.45 -19.65 2.04
C ILE A 333 -26.43 -18.83 2.82
N TYR A 334 -25.23 -19.38 3.06
CA TYR A 334 -24.14 -18.64 3.70
C TYR A 334 -23.87 -17.31 3.00
N LYS A 335 -23.85 -17.32 1.67
CA LYS A 335 -23.58 -16.14 0.87
C LYS A 335 -24.72 -15.12 0.95
N LEU A 336 -25.98 -15.54 0.86
CA LEU A 336 -27.13 -14.63 0.97
C LEU A 336 -27.18 -13.92 2.34
N ILE A 337 -26.82 -14.62 3.42
CA ILE A 337 -26.81 -14.06 4.77
C ILE A 337 -25.56 -13.17 4.99
N ASN A 338 -24.34 -13.70 4.79
CA ASN A 338 -23.11 -12.99 5.16
C ASN A 338 -22.70 -11.86 4.20
N LYS A 339 -23.17 -11.87 2.95
CA LYS A 339 -23.02 -10.72 2.04
C LYS A 339 -24.09 -9.65 2.26
N GLY A 340 -25.00 -9.84 3.23
CA GLY A 340 -25.99 -8.84 3.62
C GLY A 340 -27.23 -8.76 2.73
N TYR A 341 -27.42 -9.65 1.75
CA TYR A 341 -28.60 -9.59 0.85
C TYR A 341 -29.91 -9.79 1.61
N ILE A 342 -29.97 -10.74 2.55
CA ILE A 342 -31.16 -10.95 3.39
C ILE A 342 -31.40 -9.76 4.33
N GLN A 343 -30.32 -9.14 4.84
CA GLN A 343 -30.40 -7.99 5.75
C GLN A 343 -30.84 -6.72 5.02
N HIS A 344 -30.35 -6.50 3.80
CA HIS A 344 -30.70 -5.34 2.97
C HIS A 344 -32.19 -5.35 2.60
N TYR A 345 -32.77 -6.53 2.42
CA TYR A 345 -34.19 -6.72 2.13
C TYR A 345 -34.98 -7.29 3.32
N ALA A 346 -34.55 -6.98 4.56
CA ALA A 346 -35.14 -7.53 5.80
C ALA A 346 -36.65 -7.29 5.91
N GLU A 347 -37.14 -6.15 5.44
CA GLU A 347 -38.57 -5.80 5.44
C GLU A 347 -39.46 -6.82 4.71
N VAL A 348 -38.92 -7.55 3.73
CA VAL A 348 -39.65 -8.61 3.02
C VAL A 348 -39.97 -9.78 3.96
N PHE A 349 -39.05 -10.07 4.87
CA PHE A 349 -39.13 -11.19 5.81
C PHE A 349 -39.79 -10.80 7.14
N LEU A 350 -39.57 -9.57 7.61
CA LEU A 350 -40.12 -9.06 8.88
C LEU A 350 -41.65 -8.94 8.89
N LYS A 351 -42.29 -8.92 7.71
CA LYS A 351 -43.76 -9.04 7.55
C LYS A 351 -44.33 -10.34 8.11
N TYR A 352 -43.49 -11.36 8.27
CA TYR A 352 -43.89 -12.68 8.72
C TYR A 352 -43.31 -12.98 10.10
N THR A 353 -44.19 -13.41 11.01
CA THR A 353 -43.84 -13.74 12.41
C THR A 353 -43.63 -15.22 12.63
N ARG A 354 -43.78 -16.06 11.59
CA ARG A 354 -43.57 -17.51 11.67
C ARG A 354 -42.70 -17.97 10.51
N ILE A 355 -41.75 -18.84 10.81
CA ILE A 355 -40.77 -19.33 9.82
C ILE A 355 -41.45 -20.06 8.65
N LYS A 356 -42.61 -20.71 8.89
CA LYS A 356 -43.40 -21.38 7.85
C LYS A 356 -43.94 -20.43 6.77
N ASP A 357 -44.09 -19.14 7.10
CA ASP A 357 -44.62 -18.15 6.16
C ASP A 357 -43.49 -17.52 5.31
N TYR A 358 -42.21 -17.89 5.56
CA TYR A 358 -41.05 -17.38 4.83
C TYR A 358 -40.97 -17.89 3.39
N PHE A 359 -41.73 -18.92 3.00
CA PHE A 359 -41.88 -19.29 1.58
C PHE A 359 -42.44 -18.12 0.76
N ASN A 360 -43.44 -17.40 1.29
CA ASN A 360 -44.02 -16.22 0.63
C ASN A 360 -43.02 -15.04 0.61
N ALA A 361 -42.21 -14.91 1.66
CA ALA A 361 -41.13 -13.92 1.71
C ALA A 361 -40.06 -14.21 0.66
N ILE A 362 -39.68 -15.48 0.47
CA ILE A 362 -38.71 -15.93 -0.53
C ILE A 362 -39.21 -15.65 -1.94
N GLU A 363 -40.47 -15.93 -2.25
CA GLU A 363 -41.04 -15.61 -3.58
C GLU A 363 -40.97 -14.11 -3.88
N THR A 364 -41.31 -13.28 -2.89
CA THR A 364 -41.24 -11.83 -3.00
C THR A 364 -39.79 -11.36 -3.16
N PHE A 365 -38.87 -11.92 -2.35
CA PHE A 365 -37.44 -11.62 -2.38
C PHE A 365 -36.80 -11.98 -3.73
N LEU A 366 -37.12 -13.14 -4.28
CA LEU A 366 -36.60 -13.61 -5.57
C LEU A 366 -37.21 -12.88 -6.78
N SER A 367 -38.33 -12.18 -6.59
CA SER A 367 -38.97 -11.35 -7.60
C SER A 367 -38.37 -9.94 -7.69
N ILE A 368 -37.50 -9.55 -6.75
CA ILE A 368 -36.76 -8.27 -6.80
C ILE A 368 -35.80 -8.33 -8.00
N PRO A 369 -35.78 -7.32 -8.91
CA PRO A 369 -35.00 -7.38 -10.15
C PRO A 369 -33.53 -7.76 -9.96
N GLU A 370 -32.85 -7.17 -8.97
CA GLU A 370 -31.45 -7.45 -8.64
C GLU A 370 -31.25 -8.90 -8.15
N ILE A 371 -32.12 -9.38 -7.26
CA ILE A 371 -32.05 -10.74 -6.71
C ILE A 371 -32.44 -11.78 -7.77
N SER A 372 -33.39 -11.44 -8.65
CA SER A 372 -33.81 -12.29 -9.76
C SER A 372 -32.69 -12.49 -10.76
N GLU A 373 -31.99 -11.42 -11.15
CA GLU A 373 -30.81 -11.49 -12.01
C GLU A 373 -29.68 -12.29 -11.35
N LEU A 374 -29.43 -12.04 -10.05
CA LEU A 374 -28.46 -12.80 -9.26
C LEU A 374 -28.78 -14.30 -9.22
N ASN A 375 -30.06 -14.66 -9.04
CA ASN A 375 -30.52 -16.06 -9.03
C ASN A 375 -30.43 -16.71 -10.42
N GLN A 376 -30.75 -15.98 -11.50
CA GLN A 376 -30.60 -16.47 -12.87
C GLN A 376 -29.14 -16.75 -13.23
N ASN A 377 -28.24 -15.84 -12.85
CA ASN A 377 -26.79 -16.01 -13.03
C ASN A 377 -26.24 -17.25 -12.30
N TRP A 378 -26.91 -17.64 -11.21
CA TRP A 378 -26.62 -18.84 -10.43
C TRP A 378 -27.50 -20.04 -10.81
N LYS A 379 -28.09 -20.06 -12.01
CA LYS A 379 -28.92 -21.18 -12.51
C LYS A 379 -30.06 -21.57 -11.55
N SER A 380 -30.69 -20.58 -10.92
CA SER A 380 -31.79 -20.76 -9.95
C SER A 380 -31.42 -21.51 -8.67
N VAL A 381 -30.13 -21.53 -8.30
CA VAL A 381 -29.64 -22.20 -7.09
C VAL A 381 -30.16 -21.56 -5.81
N PHE A 382 -30.34 -20.23 -5.75
CA PHE A 382 -30.84 -19.57 -4.53
C PHE A 382 -32.29 -19.94 -4.23
N SER A 383 -33.15 -20.05 -5.26
CA SER A 383 -34.52 -20.52 -5.09
C SER A 383 -34.61 -21.89 -4.43
N VAL A 384 -33.80 -22.85 -4.89
CA VAL A 384 -33.82 -24.22 -4.38
C VAL A 384 -33.20 -24.29 -2.99
N ALA A 385 -32.08 -23.59 -2.78
CA ALA A 385 -31.40 -23.55 -1.49
C ALA A 385 -32.27 -22.92 -0.40
N LEU A 386 -32.91 -21.77 -0.67
CA LEU A 386 -33.77 -21.07 0.28
C LEU A 386 -34.99 -21.91 0.70
N ASN A 387 -35.60 -22.60 -0.26
CA ASN A 387 -36.70 -23.52 0.02
C ASN A 387 -36.26 -24.69 0.93
N HIS A 388 -35.14 -25.34 0.62
CA HIS A 388 -34.60 -26.39 1.50
C HIS A 388 -34.25 -25.86 2.89
N TYR A 389 -33.74 -24.63 2.98
CA TYR A 389 -33.34 -24.02 4.24
C TYR A 389 -34.54 -23.69 5.13
N VAL A 390 -35.63 -23.16 4.59
CA VAL A 390 -36.86 -22.94 5.36
C VAL A 390 -37.49 -24.26 5.80
N HIS A 391 -37.53 -25.28 4.94
CA HIS A 391 -37.98 -26.62 5.35
C HIS A 391 -37.14 -27.19 6.50
N PHE A 392 -35.81 -27.05 6.42
CA PHE A 392 -34.91 -27.43 7.50
C PHE A 392 -35.25 -26.70 8.80
N LEU A 393 -35.40 -25.38 8.77
CA LEU A 393 -35.67 -24.59 9.97
C LEU A 393 -37.02 -24.94 10.61
N ILE A 394 -38.04 -25.28 9.82
CA ILE A 394 -39.33 -25.79 10.33
C ILE A 394 -39.12 -27.13 11.04
N GLU A 395 -38.48 -28.11 10.37
CA GLU A 395 -38.25 -29.44 10.94
C GLU A 395 -37.34 -29.37 12.18
N TRP A 396 -36.34 -28.49 12.18
CA TRP A 396 -35.40 -28.27 13.29
C TRP A 396 -36.07 -27.62 14.51
N GLN A 397 -37.04 -26.73 14.30
CA GLN A 397 -37.85 -26.16 15.38
C GLN A 397 -38.75 -27.22 16.04
N ASP A 398 -39.31 -28.13 15.24
CA ASP A 398 -40.16 -29.23 15.74
C ASP A 398 -39.38 -30.30 16.51
N ILE A 399 -38.13 -30.59 16.12
CA ILE A 399 -37.24 -31.54 16.82
C ILE A 399 -36.85 -31.00 18.21
N ASN A 400 -36.50 -29.71 18.29
CA ASN A 400 -36.14 -29.08 19.57
C ASN A 400 -37.34 -28.99 20.52
N ASN A 401 -38.54 -28.75 20.01
CA ASN A 401 -39.78 -28.74 20.80
C ASN A 401 -40.21 -30.15 21.27
N LYS A 402 -39.93 -31.21 20.49
CA LYS A 402 -40.20 -32.61 20.91
C LYS A 402 -39.23 -33.11 21.98
N HIS A 403 -37.98 -32.67 21.96
CA HIS A 403 -37.03 -32.98 23.03
C HIS A 403 -37.46 -32.37 24.37
N THR A 404 -38.06 -31.18 24.38
CA THR A 404 -38.58 -30.54 25.62
C THR A 404 -39.79 -31.29 26.20
N ILE A 405 -40.63 -31.91 25.36
CA ILE A 405 -41.79 -32.69 25.81
C ILE A 405 -41.37 -34.05 26.38
N ASN A 406 -40.36 -34.72 25.79
CA ASN A 406 -39.86 -36.01 26.28
C ASN A 406 -39.12 -35.92 27.63
N TYR A 407 -38.51 -34.77 27.96
CA TYR A 407 -37.94 -34.54 29.29
C TYR A 407 -39.00 -34.26 30.37
N SER A 408 -40.22 -33.84 29.98
CA SER A 408 -41.30 -33.55 30.93
C SER A 408 -42.06 -34.79 31.43
N GLU A 409 -42.01 -35.91 30.70
CA GLU A 409 -42.62 -37.19 31.14
C GLU A 409 -41.66 -38.09 31.97
N GLN A 410 -40.34 -37.85 31.91
CA GLN A 410 -39.36 -38.54 32.74
C GLN A 410 -39.01 -37.79 34.04
N ALA A 411 -39.24 -36.47 34.12
CA ALA A 411 -38.96 -35.67 35.31
C ALA A 411 -40.03 -35.76 36.43
N THR A 412 -41.16 -36.43 36.19
CA THR A 412 -42.20 -36.66 37.22
C THR A 412 -41.96 -37.90 38.10
N SER A 413 -40.93 -38.70 37.85
CA SER A 413 -40.59 -39.90 38.65
C SER A 413 -39.54 -39.63 39.73
N ASP A 414 -38.57 -38.76 39.47
CA ASP A 414 -37.32 -38.76 40.24
C ASP A 414 -37.13 -37.54 41.17
N PHE A 415 -38.05 -36.57 41.13
CA PHE A 415 -37.99 -35.33 41.93
C PHE A 415 -38.71 -35.40 43.29
N ALA A 416 -38.95 -36.61 43.83
CA ALA A 416 -39.64 -36.82 45.11
C ALA A 416 -38.73 -37.23 46.28
N LYS A 417 -37.40 -37.26 46.14
CA LYS A 417 -36.52 -37.90 47.15
C LYS A 417 -35.39 -37.10 47.78
N GLU A 418 -35.04 -35.90 47.32
CA GLU A 418 -33.89 -35.20 47.91
C GLU A 418 -34.18 -33.77 48.41
N SER A 419 -35.45 -33.47 48.67
CA SER A 419 -35.88 -32.31 49.46
C SER A 419 -35.76 -32.61 50.97
N LYS A 420 -34.53 -32.66 51.51
CA LYS A 420 -34.26 -32.67 52.95
C LYS A 420 -32.76 -32.51 53.19
N SER A 421 -32.27 -31.28 53.34
CA SER A 421 -31.15 -30.97 54.26
C SER A 421 -30.62 -29.53 54.19
N PHE A 422 -31.03 -28.70 53.23
CA PHE A 422 -30.44 -27.36 53.07
C PHE A 422 -31.28 -26.20 53.65
N GLU A 423 -32.02 -26.44 54.73
CA GLU A 423 -32.82 -25.42 55.44
C GLU A 423 -32.22 -24.96 56.78
N ASN A 424 -31.05 -25.47 57.18
CA ASN A 424 -30.38 -24.98 58.38
C ASN A 424 -29.34 -23.93 58.02
N GLU A 425 -29.46 -22.77 58.68
CA GLU A 425 -28.52 -21.64 58.70
C GLU A 425 -28.77 -20.52 57.69
N LEU A 426 -30.03 -20.10 57.56
CA LEU A 426 -30.37 -18.69 57.42
C LEU A 426 -30.98 -18.21 58.75
N GLN A 427 -30.21 -17.50 59.58
CA GLN A 427 -30.63 -16.37 60.44
C GLN A 427 -29.57 -16.00 61.49
N SER A 428 -28.88 -14.88 61.27
CA SER A 428 -28.55 -13.83 62.26
C SER A 428 -27.51 -12.90 61.61
N GLU A 429 -27.97 -11.80 61.03
CA GLU A 429 -28.01 -10.46 61.64
C GLU A 429 -26.71 -9.67 61.47
N THR A 430 -26.84 -8.67 60.60
CA THR A 430 -26.28 -7.31 60.67
C THR A 430 -24.76 -7.08 60.54
N ASN A 431 -24.47 -6.12 59.65
CA ASN A 431 -23.27 -5.32 59.50
C ASN A 431 -22.06 -5.98 58.82
N THR A 432 -22.01 -5.82 57.49
CA THR A 432 -20.91 -5.10 56.80
C THR A 432 -21.33 -4.76 55.38
N ASN A 433 -21.09 -3.52 54.95
CA ASN A 433 -21.05 -3.15 53.53
C ASN A 433 -20.03 -4.05 52.83
N GLU A 434 -20.44 -4.88 51.87
CA GLU A 434 -19.52 -5.47 50.91
C GLU A 434 -19.77 -4.89 49.52
N VAL A 435 -18.85 -4.00 49.19
CA VAL A 435 -18.58 -3.41 47.89
C VAL A 435 -18.28 -4.54 46.90
N ILE A 436 -18.99 -4.56 45.77
CA ILE A 436 -18.57 -5.33 44.59
C ILE A 436 -17.13 -4.88 44.27
N PRO A 437 -16.12 -5.77 44.25
CA PRO A 437 -14.75 -5.32 44.05
C PRO A 437 -14.66 -4.70 42.66
N GLU A 438 -14.47 -3.38 42.63
CA GLU A 438 -14.16 -2.60 41.44
C GLU A 438 -12.89 -3.20 40.85
N THR A 439 -13.04 -4.05 39.84
CA THR A 439 -11.92 -4.78 39.25
C THR A 439 -11.00 -3.77 38.60
N ASP A 440 -9.84 -3.55 39.21
CA ASP A 440 -8.86 -2.60 38.71
C ASP A 440 -8.08 -3.21 37.56
N TRP A 441 -8.59 -2.98 36.34
CA TRP A 441 -7.99 -3.46 35.09
C TRP A 441 -6.53 -3.03 34.90
N GLU A 442 -6.10 -1.95 35.55
CA GLU A 442 -4.80 -1.31 35.30
C GLU A 442 -3.70 -1.72 36.29
N GLU A 443 -4.05 -2.37 37.40
CA GLU A 443 -3.12 -2.73 38.49
C GLU A 443 -1.96 -3.61 38.01
N SER A 444 -2.25 -4.55 37.10
CA SER A 444 -1.24 -5.47 36.55
C SER A 444 -0.31 -4.84 35.49
N PHE A 445 -0.49 -3.56 35.16
CA PHE A 445 0.21 -2.88 34.08
C PHE A 445 1.01 -1.66 34.54
N LEU A 446 1.45 -1.63 35.79
CA LEU A 446 2.34 -0.59 36.30
C LEU A 446 3.81 -0.98 36.19
N ASP A 447 4.66 -0.03 35.78
CA ASP A 447 6.11 -0.21 35.83
C ASP A 447 6.70 0.11 37.22
N ILE A 448 8.01 -0.06 37.36
CA ILE A 448 8.75 0.21 38.60
C ILE A 448 8.70 1.68 39.05
N GLU A 449 8.25 2.61 38.21
CA GLU A 449 8.04 4.04 38.50
C GLU A 449 6.55 4.38 38.73
N ASN A 450 5.67 3.37 38.88
CA ASN A 450 4.22 3.49 38.98
C ASN A 450 3.57 4.20 37.78
N LYS A 451 4.15 4.09 36.59
CA LYS A 451 3.54 4.57 35.35
C LYS A 451 2.78 3.46 34.68
N LEU A 452 1.67 3.83 34.05
CA LEU A 452 0.84 2.89 33.33
C LEU A 452 1.53 2.47 32.02
N THR A 453 1.63 1.17 31.78
CA THR A 453 2.34 0.57 30.64
C THR A 453 1.40 0.05 29.56
N ARG A 454 0.11 -0.12 29.88
CA ARG A 454 -0.99 -0.51 28.99
C ARG A 454 -2.30 0.07 29.53
N ILE A 455 -3.20 0.48 28.64
CA ILE A 455 -4.61 0.74 28.98
C ILE A 455 -5.35 -0.58 28.78
N ALA A 456 -5.89 -1.15 29.86
CA ALA A 456 -6.54 -2.46 29.86
C ALA A 456 -8.05 -2.39 30.11
N ASN A 457 -8.57 -1.25 30.60
CA ASN A 457 -9.99 -1.06 30.86
C ASN A 457 -10.79 -1.01 29.53
N PRO A 458 -11.72 -1.95 29.30
CA PRO A 458 -12.44 -2.07 28.04
C PRO A 458 -13.33 -0.87 27.73
N ALA A 459 -13.96 -0.27 28.76
CA ALA A 459 -14.85 0.89 28.58
C ALA A 459 -14.08 2.13 28.09
N LEU A 460 -12.87 2.34 28.60
CA LEU A 460 -12.00 3.42 28.16
C LEU A 460 -11.46 3.17 26.74
N ILE A 461 -11.11 1.93 26.43
CA ILE A 461 -10.67 1.54 25.07
C ILE A 461 -11.74 1.88 24.03
N ASP A 462 -13.01 1.60 24.32
CA ASP A 462 -14.13 1.91 23.40
C ASP A 462 -14.31 3.41 23.17
N LEU A 463 -14.18 4.22 24.23
CA LEU A 463 -14.21 5.67 24.12
C LEU A 463 -13.05 6.20 23.28
N LEU A 464 -11.84 5.69 23.51
CA LEU A 464 -10.65 6.09 22.78
C LEU A 464 -10.68 5.66 21.30
N ARG A 465 -11.31 4.52 20.99
CA ARG A 465 -11.42 3.96 19.63
C ARG A 465 -12.01 4.98 18.65
N THR A 466 -13.05 5.70 19.07
CA THR A 466 -13.73 6.70 18.24
C THR A 466 -12.81 7.82 17.72
N TYR A 467 -11.70 8.10 18.42
CA TYR A 467 -10.75 9.16 18.06
C TYR A 467 -9.37 8.66 17.61
N LEU A 468 -9.03 7.40 17.91
CA LEU A 468 -7.69 6.86 17.69
C LEU A 468 -7.65 5.66 16.73
N ASP A 469 -8.78 5.02 16.43
CA ASP A 469 -8.95 3.94 15.44
C ASP A 469 -9.59 4.47 14.15
N THR A 470 -9.08 5.60 13.68
CA THR A 470 -9.56 6.29 12.48
C THR A 470 -8.37 6.77 11.66
N GLU A 471 -8.58 7.05 10.37
CA GLU A 471 -7.52 7.51 9.44
C GLU A 471 -6.82 8.79 9.94
N TYR A 472 -7.57 9.67 10.61
CA TYR A 472 -7.07 10.89 11.24
C TYR A 472 -7.19 10.81 12.76
N LYS A 473 -6.18 10.22 13.39
CA LYS A 473 -6.11 10.15 14.85
C LYS A 473 -6.17 11.56 15.45
N SER A 474 -6.99 11.75 16.47
CA SER A 474 -7.04 12.99 17.27
C SER A 474 -6.47 12.73 18.67
N PRO A 475 -5.13 12.82 18.85
CA PRO A 475 -4.50 12.70 20.17
C PRO A 475 -5.05 13.71 21.17
N ALA A 476 -5.39 14.93 20.74
CA ALA A 476 -5.93 15.96 21.62
C ALA A 476 -7.25 15.55 22.26
N SER A 477 -8.19 14.99 21.49
CA SER A 477 -9.46 14.47 22.01
C SER A 477 -9.24 13.26 22.91
N ALA A 478 -8.29 12.39 22.56
CA ALA A 478 -7.93 11.24 23.37
C ALA A 478 -7.28 11.61 24.71
N PHE A 479 -6.48 12.68 24.78
CA PHE A 479 -5.94 13.19 26.04
C PHE A 479 -7.05 13.70 26.97
N ASN A 480 -8.05 14.41 26.42
CA ASN A 480 -9.19 14.87 27.23
C ASN A 480 -9.98 13.68 27.81
N ILE A 481 -10.20 12.61 27.01
CA ILE A 481 -10.87 11.39 27.48
C ILE A 481 -10.08 10.71 28.61
N ILE A 482 -8.75 10.65 28.51
CA ILE A 482 -7.89 10.11 29.57
C ILE A 482 -7.95 10.96 30.84
N GLU A 483 -7.90 12.28 30.69
CA GLU A 483 -7.97 13.22 31.81
C GLU A 483 -9.32 13.13 32.53
N ASP A 484 -10.42 13.04 31.78
CA ASP A 484 -11.77 12.88 32.33
C ASP A 484 -11.97 11.49 32.99
N PHE A 485 -11.42 10.42 32.40
CA PHE A 485 -11.62 9.06 32.89
C PHE A 485 -10.73 8.69 34.09
N TYR A 486 -9.44 9.05 34.06
CA TYR A 486 -8.49 8.73 35.12
C TYR A 486 -8.26 9.86 36.14
N GLY A 487 -8.57 11.11 35.78
CA GLY A 487 -8.26 12.27 36.61
C GLY A 487 -6.80 12.29 37.06
N ASN A 488 -6.59 12.41 38.38
CA ASN A 488 -5.26 12.45 38.99
C ASN A 488 -4.69 11.09 39.40
N ARG A 489 -5.25 9.98 38.92
CA ARG A 489 -4.87 8.62 39.36
C ARG A 489 -3.42 8.25 39.00
N PHE A 490 -2.89 8.77 37.89
CA PHE A 490 -1.50 8.52 37.44
C PHE A 490 -0.71 9.84 37.32
N PRO A 491 -0.35 10.49 38.44
CA PRO A 491 0.25 11.83 38.43
C PRO A 491 1.67 11.87 37.86
N SER A 492 2.34 10.70 37.77
CA SER A 492 3.67 10.55 37.17
C SER A 492 3.64 10.44 35.64
N MET A 493 2.48 10.23 35.03
CA MET A 493 2.32 10.11 33.58
C MET A 493 2.38 11.47 32.91
N GLN A 494 3.31 11.63 31.96
CA GLN A 494 3.39 12.83 31.11
C GLN A 494 2.63 12.62 29.79
N MET A 495 2.25 13.69 29.09
CA MET A 495 1.57 13.59 27.77
C MET A 495 2.28 12.64 26.79
N LYS A 496 3.62 12.64 26.79
CA LYS A 496 4.44 11.74 25.96
C LYS A 496 4.28 10.26 26.31
N ASP A 497 3.97 9.96 27.57
CA ASP A 497 3.79 8.59 28.07
C ASP A 497 2.38 8.10 27.71
N TRP A 498 1.37 8.96 27.84
CA TRP A 498 0.01 8.71 27.35
C TRP A 498 -0.04 8.51 25.82
N GLN A 499 0.68 9.34 25.06
CA GLN A 499 0.76 9.20 23.60
C GLN A 499 1.34 7.83 23.18
N LYS A 500 2.34 7.34 23.91
CA LYS A 500 2.89 5.99 23.67
C LYS A 500 1.88 4.90 23.98
N LEU A 501 0.99 5.09 24.96
CA LEU A 501 -0.07 4.11 25.23
C LEU A 501 -1.08 4.10 24.10
N PHE A 502 -1.51 5.26 23.60
CA PHE A 502 -2.40 5.37 22.43
C PHE A 502 -1.83 4.68 21.18
N GLU A 503 -0.54 4.87 20.91
CA GLU A 503 0.14 4.26 19.77
C GLU A 503 0.30 2.74 19.89
N LYS A 504 0.22 2.19 21.12
CA LYS A 504 0.34 0.77 21.42
C LYS A 504 -0.98 0.02 21.45
N ILE A 505 -2.12 0.69 21.31
CA ILE A 505 -3.42 0.00 21.23
C ILE A 505 -3.49 -0.71 19.87
N ASP A 506 -3.53 -2.03 19.89
CA ASP A 506 -3.83 -2.83 18.71
C ASP A 506 -5.35 -2.86 18.49
N TRP A 507 -5.85 -2.03 17.58
CA TRP A 507 -7.29 -1.94 17.33
C TRP A 507 -7.92 -3.18 16.71
N SER A 508 -7.11 -4.08 16.13
CA SER A 508 -7.57 -5.39 15.65
C SER A 508 -7.81 -6.38 16.79
N ASN A 509 -7.22 -6.15 17.96
CA ASN A 509 -7.45 -6.89 19.20
C ASN A 509 -7.18 -6.04 20.46
N PRO A 510 -8.02 -5.03 20.76
CA PRO A 510 -7.63 -4.00 21.73
C PRO A 510 -7.89 -4.42 23.17
N TYR A 511 -8.87 -5.30 23.40
CA TYR A 511 -9.24 -5.71 24.74
C TYR A 511 -8.21 -6.67 25.33
N TYR A 512 -7.85 -6.42 26.59
CA TYR A 512 -7.03 -7.34 27.34
C TYR A 512 -7.91 -8.48 27.88
N PHE A 513 -7.67 -9.70 27.40
CA PHE A 513 -8.23 -10.92 27.99
C PHE A 513 -7.15 -11.56 28.87
N PRO A 514 -7.38 -11.73 30.17
CA PRO A 514 -6.47 -12.50 31.02
C PRO A 514 -6.51 -13.96 30.57
N SER A 515 -5.55 -14.40 29.73
CA SER A 515 -5.34 -15.83 29.50
C SER A 515 -3.91 -16.18 29.10
N LEU A 516 -3.49 -17.30 29.68
CA LEU A 516 -2.18 -17.93 29.65
C LEU A 516 -1.77 -18.25 28.20
N VAL A 517 -0.49 -18.04 27.88
CA VAL A 517 0.23 -18.38 26.63
C VAL A 517 0.41 -17.21 25.63
N ALA A 518 1.68 -16.86 25.38
CA ALA A 518 2.13 -15.70 24.60
C ALA A 518 2.39 -16.02 23.11
N VAL A 519 2.08 -15.07 22.22
CA VAL A 519 2.42 -15.04 20.77
C VAL A 519 3.18 -13.73 20.46
N PRO A 520 4.20 -13.72 19.57
CA PRO A 520 5.11 -12.57 19.42
C PRO A 520 4.78 -11.62 18.26
N GLU A 521 4.87 -10.31 18.51
CA GLU A 521 4.71 -9.20 17.55
C GLU A 521 6.01 -8.77 16.84
N GLY A 522 5.88 -8.22 15.63
CA GLY A 522 6.96 -7.91 14.70
C GLY A 522 7.64 -6.53 14.84
N LYS A 523 8.97 -6.57 14.96
CA LYS A 523 10.04 -5.61 14.54
C LYS A 523 9.90 -4.10 14.87
N LYS A 524 10.69 -3.68 15.89
CA LYS A 524 11.91 -2.86 15.71
C LYS A 524 12.84 -2.95 16.94
N LYS A 525 14.13 -3.25 16.71
CA LYS A 525 15.36 -2.64 17.31
C LYS A 525 16.59 -3.27 16.62
N SER A 526 17.59 -2.48 16.24
CA SER A 526 18.85 -2.99 15.67
C SER A 526 19.74 -3.50 16.80
N HIS A 527 19.91 -4.82 16.87
CA HIS A 527 20.74 -5.47 17.89
C HIS A 527 22.16 -5.70 17.36
N ILE A 528 23.17 -5.57 18.23
CA ILE A 528 24.55 -6.02 17.99
C ILE A 528 24.83 -7.30 18.78
N LEU A 529 25.96 -7.95 18.48
CA LEU A 529 26.40 -9.14 19.21
C LEU A 529 27.59 -8.80 20.11
N ARG A 530 27.46 -9.17 21.40
CA ARG A 530 28.56 -9.25 22.36
C ARG A 530 28.98 -10.71 22.48
N VAL A 531 30.28 -10.97 22.35
CA VAL A 531 30.87 -12.30 22.50
C VAL A 531 31.89 -12.24 23.62
N THR A 532 31.70 -13.05 24.65
CA THR A 532 32.58 -13.11 25.83
C THR A 532 33.25 -14.48 25.89
N TYR A 533 34.58 -14.48 25.94
CA TYR A 533 35.44 -15.66 26.10
C TYR A 533 35.58 -16.01 27.58
N LEU A 534 35.98 -17.26 27.87
CA LEU A 534 36.22 -17.73 29.24
C LEU A 534 37.31 -16.96 29.98
N ASP A 535 38.29 -16.41 29.26
CA ASP A 535 39.37 -15.57 29.81
C ASP A 535 38.91 -14.14 30.13
N GLY A 536 37.63 -13.82 29.92
CA GLY A 536 37.04 -12.50 30.13
C GLY A 536 37.22 -11.55 28.93
N LYS A 537 37.84 -11.98 27.82
CA LYS A 537 37.92 -11.16 26.60
C LYS A 537 36.53 -10.95 26.00
N ILE A 538 36.22 -9.70 25.64
CA ILE A 538 34.94 -9.32 25.02
C ILE A 538 35.18 -8.81 23.60
N ILE A 539 34.43 -9.33 22.64
CA ILE A 539 34.33 -8.83 21.27
C ILE A 539 32.91 -8.28 21.04
N GLN A 540 32.81 -6.98 20.80
CA GLN A 540 31.54 -6.30 20.55
C GLN A 540 31.76 -5.15 19.56
N GLU A 541 31.34 -5.33 18.31
CA GLU A 541 31.45 -4.33 17.27
C GLU A 541 30.09 -3.68 16.98
N ARG A 542 30.11 -2.39 16.62
CA ARG A 542 28.91 -1.67 16.16
C ARG A 542 28.30 -2.28 14.89
N VAL A 543 29.10 -3.03 14.13
CA VAL A 543 28.67 -3.76 12.94
C VAL A 543 28.88 -5.25 13.19
N VAL A 544 27.79 -6.01 13.23
CA VAL A 544 27.82 -7.46 13.57
C VAL A 544 28.72 -8.29 12.63
N ALA A 545 28.84 -7.88 11.37
CA ALA A 545 29.78 -8.50 10.45
C ALA A 545 31.24 -8.42 10.94
N LYS A 546 31.62 -7.32 11.59
CA LYS A 546 32.95 -7.17 12.19
C LYS A 546 33.11 -8.04 13.45
N THR A 547 32.06 -8.17 14.28
CA THR A 547 32.06 -9.11 15.42
C THR A 547 32.35 -10.53 14.95
N LEU A 548 31.66 -11.00 13.90
CA LEU A 548 31.90 -12.33 13.33
C LEU A 548 33.34 -12.49 12.81
N VAL A 549 33.85 -11.50 12.07
CA VAL A 549 35.23 -11.55 11.55
C VAL A 549 36.24 -11.62 12.69
N GLU A 550 36.04 -10.86 13.77
CA GLU A 550 36.97 -10.84 14.90
C GLU A 550 36.93 -12.12 15.73
N VAL A 551 35.75 -12.76 15.84
CA VAL A 551 35.65 -14.13 16.39
C VAL A 551 36.43 -15.13 15.54
N VAL A 552 36.30 -15.06 14.20
CA VAL A 552 37.03 -15.95 13.30
C VAL A 552 38.56 -15.71 13.37
N ARG A 553 39.01 -14.45 13.52
CA ARG A 553 40.43 -14.10 13.67
C ARG A 553 41.04 -14.58 14.99
N SER A 554 40.27 -14.52 16.06
CA SER A 554 40.73 -14.93 17.39
C SER A 554 40.63 -16.43 17.61
N ALA A 555 39.79 -17.13 16.84
CA ALA A 555 39.88 -18.57 16.63
C ALA A 555 40.94 -18.90 15.56
N ASN A 556 41.19 -20.20 15.31
CA ASN A 556 42.08 -20.64 14.23
C ASN A 556 41.30 -20.70 12.89
N PRO A 557 41.61 -19.87 11.88
CA PRO A 557 40.87 -19.83 10.61
C PRO A 557 40.91 -21.14 9.82
N GLU A 558 42.00 -21.90 9.91
CA GLU A 558 42.15 -23.18 9.23
C GLU A 558 41.17 -24.23 9.80
N GLN A 559 41.04 -24.26 11.12
CA GLN A 559 40.07 -25.15 11.79
C GLN A 559 38.63 -24.76 11.44
N ILE A 560 38.32 -23.47 11.29
CA ILE A 560 36.98 -23.04 10.88
C ILE A 560 36.72 -23.37 9.40
N SER A 561 37.73 -23.21 8.54
CA SER A 561 37.64 -23.57 7.12
C SER A 561 37.32 -25.06 6.94
N SER A 562 37.85 -25.95 7.80
CA SER A 562 37.60 -27.39 7.73
C SER A 562 36.20 -27.80 8.22
N LEU A 563 35.50 -26.95 8.97
CA LEU A 563 34.09 -27.15 9.35
C LEU A 563 33.14 -27.04 8.15
N ASN A 564 33.61 -26.51 7.01
CA ASN A 564 32.86 -26.37 5.77
C ASN A 564 31.46 -25.72 5.94
N ILE A 565 31.41 -24.62 6.71
CA ILE A 565 30.17 -23.88 6.97
C ILE A 565 29.81 -23.09 5.71
N LEU A 566 28.78 -23.50 4.97
CA LEU A 566 28.44 -22.88 3.68
C LEU A 566 27.47 -21.69 3.83
N LEU A 567 27.83 -20.57 3.20
CA LEU A 567 26.99 -19.38 2.99
C LEU A 567 26.79 -19.15 1.49
N ALA A 568 25.55 -19.27 1.01
CA ALA A 568 25.20 -19.12 -0.40
C ALA A 568 26.04 -19.99 -1.36
N GLY A 569 26.46 -21.18 -0.89
CA GLY A 569 27.28 -22.13 -1.63
C GLY A 569 28.80 -21.90 -1.53
N VAL A 570 29.25 -20.91 -0.75
CA VAL A 570 30.67 -20.59 -0.53
C VAL A 570 31.03 -20.86 0.94
N ASN A 571 32.20 -21.43 1.21
CA ASN A 571 32.65 -21.69 2.58
C ASN A 571 32.83 -20.37 3.36
N LEU A 572 32.46 -20.39 4.64
CA LEU A 572 32.51 -19.25 5.56
C LEU A 572 33.93 -18.69 5.64
N VAL A 573 34.93 -19.58 5.67
CA VAL A 573 36.35 -19.25 5.64
C VAL A 573 36.99 -19.99 4.47
N SER A 574 37.62 -19.25 3.55
CA SER A 574 38.24 -19.80 2.35
C SER A 574 39.50 -19.03 1.96
N LYS A 575 40.45 -19.68 1.27
CA LYS A 575 41.57 -18.98 0.60
C LYS A 575 41.21 -18.44 -0.78
N GLU A 576 40.09 -18.91 -1.33
CA GLU A 576 39.57 -18.49 -2.63
C GLU A 576 38.50 -17.40 -2.48
N ILE A 577 38.60 -16.36 -3.32
CA ILE A 577 37.57 -15.32 -3.44
C ILE A 577 36.59 -15.74 -4.53
N SER A 578 35.29 -15.69 -4.21
CA SER A 578 34.23 -15.86 -5.19
C SER A 578 34.01 -14.56 -5.95
N GLU A 579 34.14 -14.58 -7.28
CA GLU A 579 33.91 -13.41 -8.16
C GLU A 579 32.54 -12.76 -7.91
N LYS A 580 31.52 -13.57 -7.58
CA LYS A 580 30.16 -13.10 -7.29
C LYS A 580 30.02 -12.37 -5.95
N TYR A 581 30.84 -12.73 -4.96
CA TYR A 581 30.69 -12.28 -3.57
C TYR A 581 31.94 -11.58 -3.01
N GLU A 582 32.86 -11.17 -3.87
CA GLU A 582 34.12 -10.49 -3.54
C GLU A 582 33.91 -9.37 -2.50
N LYS A 583 32.90 -8.52 -2.71
CA LYS A 583 32.57 -7.38 -1.82
C LYS A 583 32.14 -7.79 -0.41
N CYS A 584 31.77 -9.05 -0.20
CA CYS A 584 31.30 -9.59 1.07
C CYS A 584 32.30 -10.54 1.75
N GLN A 585 33.49 -10.74 1.14
CA GLN A 585 34.57 -11.56 1.68
C GLN A 585 35.66 -10.67 2.26
N ILE A 586 35.81 -10.67 3.59
CA ILE A 586 36.75 -9.80 4.30
C ILE A 586 38.07 -10.56 4.52
N PRO A 587 39.22 -10.03 4.08
CA PRO A 587 40.51 -10.68 4.29
C PRO A 587 40.89 -10.74 5.78
N ILE A 588 41.51 -11.85 6.17
CA ILE A 588 42.06 -12.11 7.51
C ILE A 588 43.50 -12.68 7.38
N GLN A 589 44.11 -13.08 8.50
CA GLN A 589 45.48 -13.61 8.52
C GLN A 589 45.64 -14.90 7.71
N ASP A 590 46.88 -15.22 7.33
CA ASP A 590 47.30 -16.45 6.65
C ASP A 590 46.63 -16.71 5.29
N GLY A 591 46.21 -15.63 4.60
CA GLY A 591 45.63 -15.68 3.26
C GLY A 591 44.18 -16.16 3.21
N TYR A 592 43.50 -16.21 4.35
CA TYR A 592 42.08 -16.57 4.43
C TYR A 592 41.17 -15.35 4.28
N TYR A 593 39.94 -15.60 3.86
CA TYR A 593 38.85 -14.65 3.71
C TYR A 593 37.61 -15.14 4.45
N VAL A 594 36.87 -14.24 5.09
CA VAL A 594 35.64 -14.54 5.82
C VAL A 594 34.42 -14.01 5.08
N MET A 595 33.48 -14.88 4.75
CA MET A 595 32.20 -14.52 4.14
C MET A 595 31.26 -13.87 5.16
N THR A 596 30.86 -12.63 4.92
CA THR A 596 30.01 -11.85 5.84
C THR A 596 28.55 -11.73 5.39
N LEU A 597 28.19 -12.33 4.25
CA LEU A 597 26.86 -12.27 3.63
C LEU A 597 25.81 -13.11 4.40
N SER A 598 25.26 -12.54 5.47
CA SER A 598 24.20 -13.14 6.30
C SER A 598 23.49 -12.07 7.14
N ASP A 599 22.37 -12.39 7.80
CA ASP A 599 21.71 -11.48 8.76
C ASP A 599 22.27 -11.65 10.20
N THR A 600 21.85 -10.79 11.14
CA THR A 600 22.34 -10.80 12.54
C THR A 600 22.01 -12.11 13.28
N PRO A 601 20.78 -12.66 13.24
CA PRO A 601 20.48 -13.96 13.84
C PRO A 601 21.31 -15.11 13.24
N LYS A 602 21.56 -15.09 11.92
CA LYS A 602 22.39 -16.12 11.29
C LYS A 602 23.85 -15.99 11.71
N LYS A 603 24.37 -14.77 11.89
CA LYS A 603 25.72 -14.55 12.45
C LYS A 603 25.84 -15.07 13.89
N TYR A 604 24.82 -14.88 14.72
CA TYR A 604 24.76 -15.46 16.06
C TYR A 604 24.88 -16.99 16.01
N GLN A 605 24.07 -17.64 15.16
CA GLN A 605 24.11 -19.10 14.98
C GLN A 605 25.49 -19.57 14.50
N ILE A 606 26.10 -18.87 13.56
CA ILE A 606 27.43 -19.21 13.05
C ILE A 606 28.48 -19.12 14.17
N ILE A 607 28.46 -18.07 14.97
CA ILE A 607 29.39 -17.91 16.10
C ILE A 607 29.19 -19.03 17.13
N LYS A 608 27.94 -19.42 17.41
CA LYS A 608 27.63 -20.57 18.28
C LYS A 608 28.13 -21.89 17.68
N MET A 609 27.90 -22.14 16.39
CA MET A 609 28.42 -23.33 15.71
C MET A 609 29.95 -23.41 15.77
N ILE A 610 30.65 -22.29 15.57
CA ILE A 610 32.11 -22.22 15.72
C ILE A 610 32.51 -22.50 17.17
N SER A 611 31.83 -21.88 18.13
CA SER A 611 32.08 -22.08 19.56
C SER A 611 31.94 -23.54 19.97
N ASP A 612 30.88 -24.21 19.51
CA ASP A 612 30.58 -25.59 19.87
C ASP A 612 31.56 -26.56 19.18
N ALA A 613 31.82 -26.36 17.88
CA ALA A 613 32.70 -27.22 17.10
C ALA A 613 34.18 -27.12 17.52
N LEU A 614 34.61 -25.95 17.98
CA LEU A 614 35.98 -25.71 18.45
C LEU A 614 36.09 -25.70 19.97
N HIS A 615 35.01 -26.03 20.69
CA HIS A 615 34.94 -26.06 22.17
C HIS A 615 35.44 -24.77 22.84
N LEU A 616 35.14 -23.61 22.24
CA LEU A 616 35.60 -22.30 22.70
C LEU A 616 34.78 -21.74 23.88
N ASN A 617 33.63 -22.36 24.19
CA ASN A 617 32.75 -21.98 25.30
C ASN A 617 32.36 -20.48 25.30
N LEU A 618 32.09 -19.92 24.12
CA LEU A 618 31.76 -18.51 23.96
C LEU A 618 30.36 -18.21 24.49
N ASN A 619 30.26 -17.22 25.38
CA ASN A 619 28.98 -16.60 25.69
C ASN A 619 28.65 -15.57 24.61
N VAL A 620 27.46 -15.64 24.02
CA VAL A 620 27.05 -14.75 22.92
C VAL A 620 25.70 -14.16 23.27
N GLU A 621 25.62 -12.83 23.29
CA GLU A 621 24.46 -12.08 23.75
C GLU A 621 24.05 -11.03 22.71
N PHE A 622 22.74 -10.78 22.61
CA PHE A 622 22.22 -9.67 21.82
C PHE A 622 22.18 -8.43 22.70
N ILE A 623 22.73 -7.31 22.20
CA ILE A 623 22.73 -6.03 22.91
C ILE A 623 22.04 -4.98 22.07
N SER A 624 21.23 -4.13 22.72
CA SER A 624 20.59 -2.99 22.11
C SER A 624 21.63 -1.95 21.69
N ASN A 625 21.45 -1.32 20.52
CA ASN A 625 22.33 -0.23 20.07
C ASN A 625 22.21 1.08 20.88
N ASP A 626 21.33 1.14 21.88
CA ASP A 626 20.96 2.36 22.63
C ASP A 626 21.83 2.60 23.90
N ASP A 627 23.11 2.21 23.91
CA ASP A 627 24.07 2.31 25.05
C ASP A 627 23.59 1.65 26.37
N SER A 628 22.43 0.98 26.39
CA SER A 628 21.99 0.13 27.49
C SER A 628 22.72 -1.20 27.41
N ASP A 629 23.69 -1.41 28.30
CA ASP A 629 24.57 -2.59 28.33
C ASP A 629 23.88 -3.88 28.82
N GLN A 630 22.54 -3.92 28.74
CA GLN A 630 21.73 -5.03 29.22
C GLN A 630 21.55 -6.11 28.13
N PRO A 631 21.82 -7.38 28.45
CA PRO A 631 21.53 -8.51 27.57
C PRO A 631 20.05 -8.54 27.20
N GLN A 632 19.75 -8.65 25.91
CA GLN A 632 18.40 -8.88 25.41
C GLN A 632 18.21 -10.35 25.09
N ALA A 633 16.98 -10.83 25.27
CA ALA A 633 16.61 -12.20 24.91
C ALA A 633 17.03 -12.49 23.48
N VAL A 634 17.60 -13.68 23.25
CA VAL A 634 17.94 -14.17 21.91
C VAL A 634 16.70 -13.98 21.04
N PRO A 635 16.75 -13.17 19.96
CA PRO A 635 15.66 -13.07 19.02
C PRO A 635 15.32 -14.49 18.60
N VAL A 636 14.09 -14.92 18.90
CA VAL A 636 13.57 -16.21 18.46
C VAL A 636 13.96 -16.31 16.99
N PRO A 637 14.71 -17.35 16.57
CA PRO A 637 15.08 -17.47 15.18
C PRO A 637 13.79 -17.31 14.42
N TYR A 638 13.78 -16.38 13.45
CA TYR A 638 12.76 -16.42 12.43
C TYR A 638 12.67 -17.88 12.04
N VAL A 639 11.52 -18.52 12.35
CA VAL A 639 11.12 -19.66 11.55
C VAL A 639 11.11 -19.06 10.18
N VAL A 640 12.20 -19.29 9.45
CA VAL A 640 12.27 -18.93 8.04
C VAL A 640 11.01 -19.61 7.55
N PRO A 641 10.00 -18.87 7.04
CA PRO A 641 9.05 -19.54 6.20
C PRO A 641 9.98 -20.13 5.16
N ILE A 642 10.12 -21.45 5.18
CA ILE A 642 10.60 -22.14 4.00
C ILE A 642 9.51 -21.79 3.00
N GLN A 643 9.63 -20.61 2.37
CA GLN A 643 9.22 -20.47 1.01
C GLN A 643 10.23 -21.31 0.25
N SER A 644 10.13 -22.63 0.40
CA SER A 644 10.31 -23.49 -0.74
C SER A 644 9.28 -22.94 -1.70
N ARG A 645 9.73 -22.07 -2.61
CA ARG A 645 8.94 -21.81 -3.80
C ARG A 645 8.64 -23.20 -4.33
N THR A 646 7.38 -23.59 -4.27
CA THR A 646 6.91 -24.90 -4.69
C THR A 646 7.56 -25.22 -6.03
N LYS A 647 8.44 -26.23 -6.05
CA LYS A 647 9.19 -26.61 -7.24
C LYS A 647 8.45 -27.74 -7.93
N ILE A 648 8.67 -27.86 -9.23
CA ILE A 648 8.20 -29.01 -9.99
C ILE A 648 9.41 -29.87 -10.28
N ARG A 649 9.36 -31.11 -9.82
CA ARG A 649 10.30 -32.16 -10.20
C ARG A 649 9.65 -33.02 -11.27
N VAL A 650 10.38 -33.29 -12.33
CA VAL A 650 9.93 -34.18 -13.42
C VAL A 650 10.94 -35.30 -13.57
N THR A 651 10.46 -36.54 -13.55
CA THR A 651 11.24 -37.74 -13.86
C THR A 651 10.82 -38.27 -15.22
N PHE A 652 11.76 -38.37 -16.15
CA PHE A 652 11.56 -38.88 -17.49
C PHE A 652 11.62 -40.41 -17.51
N PRO A 653 11.06 -41.09 -18.55
CA PRO A 653 11.07 -42.55 -18.65
C PRO A 653 12.48 -43.18 -18.69
N ASP A 654 13.48 -42.41 -19.13
CA ASP A 654 14.89 -42.82 -19.16
C ASP A 654 15.59 -42.71 -17.79
N GLY A 655 14.86 -42.28 -16.75
CA GLY A 655 15.37 -42.07 -15.40
C GLY A 655 16.01 -40.69 -15.17
N ARG A 656 16.07 -39.82 -16.19
CA ARG A 656 16.54 -38.44 -16.02
C ARG A 656 15.58 -37.67 -15.12
N ILE A 657 16.11 -36.84 -14.23
CA ILE A 657 15.33 -36.00 -13.31
C ILE A 657 15.70 -34.54 -13.54
N ILE A 658 14.70 -33.67 -13.68
CA ILE A 658 14.88 -32.21 -13.70
C ILE A 658 14.10 -31.55 -12.57
N GLN A 659 14.73 -30.58 -11.90
CA GLN A 659 14.13 -29.79 -10.84
C GLN A 659 14.79 -28.41 -10.80
N GLU A 660 14.38 -27.55 -11.72
CA GLU A 660 15.00 -26.24 -11.90
C GLU A 660 14.74 -25.27 -10.74
N GLY A 661 15.65 -24.31 -10.56
CA GLY A 661 15.50 -23.25 -9.56
C GLY A 661 14.28 -22.34 -9.78
N ARG A 662 13.74 -22.32 -11.01
CA ARG A 662 12.49 -21.65 -11.38
C ARG A 662 11.61 -22.62 -12.17
N VAL A 663 10.34 -22.73 -11.77
CA VAL A 663 9.35 -23.63 -12.41
C VAL A 663 9.15 -23.34 -13.90
N SER A 664 9.32 -22.09 -14.34
CA SER A 664 9.31 -21.72 -15.75
C SER A 664 10.38 -22.46 -16.56
N ASN A 665 11.55 -22.70 -15.99
CA ASN A 665 12.63 -23.43 -16.66
C ASN A 665 12.30 -24.92 -16.76
N THR A 666 11.70 -25.51 -15.72
CA THR A 666 11.20 -26.90 -15.79
C THR A 666 10.19 -27.06 -16.93
N LEU A 667 9.23 -26.14 -17.08
CA LEU A 667 8.27 -26.17 -18.19
C LEU A 667 8.97 -26.03 -19.55
N ILE A 668 9.93 -25.12 -19.70
CA ILE A 668 10.69 -24.95 -20.94
C ILE A 668 11.40 -26.25 -21.34
N GLU A 669 12.07 -26.91 -20.40
CA GLU A 669 12.80 -28.15 -20.67
C GLU A 669 11.85 -29.30 -21.03
N VAL A 670 10.68 -29.39 -20.39
CA VAL A 670 9.63 -30.35 -20.79
C VAL A 670 9.13 -30.06 -22.21
N VAL A 671 8.87 -28.79 -22.56
CA VAL A 671 8.41 -28.43 -23.91
C VAL A 671 9.47 -28.73 -24.97
N LYS A 672 10.75 -28.51 -24.67
CA LYS A 672 11.85 -28.90 -25.56
C LYS A 672 11.93 -30.41 -25.74
N PHE A 673 11.80 -31.18 -24.65
CA PHE A 673 11.81 -32.64 -24.70
C PHE A 673 10.63 -33.21 -25.49
N ALA A 674 9.42 -32.70 -25.25
CA ALA A 674 8.20 -33.11 -25.95
C ALA A 674 8.18 -32.70 -27.44
N GLY A 675 9.02 -31.73 -27.82
CA GLY A 675 9.03 -31.09 -29.12
C GLY A 675 8.05 -29.92 -29.17
N ALA A 676 8.56 -28.70 -29.34
CA ALA A 676 7.77 -27.46 -29.28
C ALA A 676 6.58 -27.44 -30.26
N GLN A 677 6.74 -28.01 -31.46
CA GLN A 677 5.66 -28.10 -32.45
C GLN A 677 4.56 -29.08 -32.01
N ASN A 678 4.93 -30.21 -31.39
CA ASN A 678 3.97 -31.19 -30.88
C ASN A 678 3.12 -30.56 -29.77
N VAL A 679 3.77 -29.84 -28.85
CA VAL A 679 3.08 -29.12 -27.76
C VAL A 679 2.18 -28.01 -28.30
N ARG A 680 2.63 -27.28 -29.33
CA ARG A 680 1.77 -26.29 -30.00
C ARG A 680 0.52 -26.92 -30.59
N ASN A 681 0.63 -28.09 -31.20
CA ASN A 681 -0.49 -28.79 -31.83
C ASN A 681 -1.55 -29.26 -30.81
N LEU A 682 -1.20 -29.38 -29.53
CA LEU A 682 -2.16 -29.65 -28.44
C LEU A 682 -3.11 -28.48 -28.16
N ASN A 683 -2.77 -27.28 -28.64
CA ASN A 683 -3.58 -26.06 -28.48
C ASN A 683 -3.97 -25.74 -27.02
N ILE A 684 -3.02 -25.91 -26.11
CA ILE A 684 -3.21 -25.65 -24.68
C ILE A 684 -3.40 -24.14 -24.48
N SER A 685 -4.59 -23.72 -24.06
CA SER A 685 -4.92 -22.30 -23.89
C SER A 685 -4.23 -21.67 -22.67
N ILE A 686 -3.64 -20.48 -22.86
CA ILE A 686 -3.09 -19.61 -21.81
C ILE A 686 -3.21 -18.14 -22.22
N ASN A 687 -3.77 -17.29 -21.36
CA ASN A 687 -3.92 -15.85 -21.60
C ASN A 687 -4.53 -15.50 -22.98
N ASN A 688 -5.53 -16.27 -23.43
CA ASN A 688 -6.18 -16.17 -24.74
C ASN A 688 -5.28 -16.44 -25.96
N ASP A 689 -4.12 -17.07 -25.77
CA ASP A 689 -3.25 -17.60 -26.83
C ASP A 689 -2.90 -19.08 -26.54
N ASN A 690 -2.17 -19.72 -27.44
CA ASN A 690 -1.66 -21.08 -27.27
C ASN A 690 -0.37 -21.07 -26.42
N LEU A 691 -0.20 -22.08 -25.55
CA LEU A 691 0.95 -22.24 -24.67
C LEU A 691 2.28 -22.16 -25.41
N VAL A 692 2.34 -22.69 -26.63
CA VAL A 692 3.45 -22.51 -27.55
C VAL A 692 2.96 -21.76 -28.78
N SER A 693 3.52 -20.57 -28.98
CA SER A 693 3.11 -19.58 -29.98
C SER A 693 4.32 -19.17 -30.84
N ASN A 694 4.06 -18.63 -32.03
CA ASN A 694 5.05 -18.02 -32.92
C ASN A 694 4.81 -16.50 -33.01
N LYS A 695 3.87 -16.00 -32.20
CA LYS A 695 3.55 -14.58 -32.10
C LYS A 695 4.24 -14.04 -30.87
N VAL A 696 5.03 -12.99 -31.06
CA VAL A 696 5.58 -12.22 -29.95
C VAL A 696 4.64 -11.05 -29.71
N THR A 697 3.85 -11.11 -28.64
CA THR A 697 3.00 -9.99 -28.21
C THR A 697 3.81 -9.05 -27.31
N PRO A 698 3.84 -7.73 -27.57
CA PRO A 698 4.62 -6.76 -26.78
C PRO A 698 4.34 -6.85 -25.26
N THR A 699 3.09 -7.09 -24.88
CA THR A 699 2.64 -7.23 -23.48
C THR A 699 3.31 -8.38 -22.71
N TYR A 700 3.76 -9.43 -23.40
CA TYR A 700 4.32 -10.65 -22.79
C TYR A 700 5.75 -10.96 -23.24
N GLU A 701 6.42 -10.02 -23.90
CA GLU A 701 7.78 -10.18 -24.46
C GLU A 701 8.76 -10.79 -23.45
N ASN A 702 8.75 -10.30 -22.20
CA ASN A 702 9.63 -10.78 -21.14
C ASN A 702 9.33 -12.21 -20.65
N SER A 703 8.11 -12.71 -20.88
CA SER A 703 7.62 -14.00 -20.39
C SER A 703 7.49 -15.06 -21.49
N LEU A 704 7.63 -14.69 -22.75
CA LEU A 704 7.80 -15.58 -23.88
C LEU A 704 9.25 -16.06 -23.91
N LYS A 705 9.46 -17.39 -23.91
CA LYS A 705 10.80 -17.98 -23.89
C LYS A 705 11.02 -18.84 -25.12
N PRO A 706 12.14 -18.67 -25.84
CA PRO A 706 12.38 -19.40 -27.08
C PRO A 706 12.55 -20.90 -26.82
N VAL A 707 11.91 -21.72 -27.63
CA VAL A 707 11.97 -23.20 -27.58
C VAL A 707 12.43 -23.84 -28.90
N GLY A 708 12.85 -23.02 -29.87
CA GLY A 708 13.37 -23.43 -31.18
C GLY A 708 12.36 -23.27 -32.32
N ASN A 709 12.84 -23.24 -33.58
CA ASN A 709 12.02 -23.11 -34.81
C ASN A 709 11.02 -21.93 -34.79
N ASP A 710 11.46 -20.74 -34.35
CA ASP A 710 10.63 -19.54 -34.20
C ASP A 710 9.39 -19.72 -33.28
N LEU A 711 9.43 -20.71 -32.39
CA LEU A 711 8.42 -20.95 -31.36
C LEU A 711 8.86 -20.45 -29.99
N PHE A 712 7.89 -19.93 -29.25
CA PHE A 712 8.01 -19.38 -27.92
C PHE A 712 7.00 -20.04 -26.98
N VAL A 713 7.44 -20.41 -25.78
CA VAL A 713 6.55 -20.89 -24.72
C VAL A 713 6.15 -19.75 -23.79
N HIS A 714 4.86 -19.66 -23.47
CA HIS A 714 4.33 -18.70 -22.49
C HIS A 714 4.67 -19.18 -21.08
N THR A 715 5.50 -18.43 -20.36
CA THR A 715 5.87 -18.74 -18.96
C THR A 715 5.15 -17.88 -17.91
N ASN A 716 4.25 -16.98 -18.32
CA ASN A 716 3.49 -16.09 -17.44
C ASN A 716 2.22 -16.78 -16.88
N SER A 717 2.39 -17.62 -15.85
CA SER A 717 1.31 -18.34 -15.17
C SER A 717 1.71 -18.75 -13.75
N SER A 718 0.79 -19.24 -12.92
CA SER A 718 1.13 -19.75 -11.58
C SER A 718 1.89 -21.08 -11.64
N THR A 719 2.57 -21.47 -10.55
CA THR A 719 3.22 -22.79 -10.43
C THR A 719 2.22 -23.93 -10.64
N GLN A 720 1.01 -23.81 -10.06
CA GLN A 720 -0.04 -24.82 -10.22
C GLN A 720 -0.49 -24.96 -11.67
N THR A 721 -0.60 -23.85 -12.39
CA THR A 721 -0.94 -23.86 -13.83
C THR A 721 0.15 -24.55 -14.64
N LYS A 722 1.43 -24.27 -14.35
CA LYS A 722 2.56 -24.95 -15.03
C LYS A 722 2.60 -26.44 -14.73
N PHE A 723 2.27 -26.85 -13.51
CA PHE A 723 2.15 -28.25 -13.12
C PHE A 723 1.07 -28.96 -13.93
N ALA A 724 -0.13 -28.38 -13.99
CA ALA A 724 -1.23 -28.90 -14.79
C ALA A 724 -0.86 -28.97 -16.28
N GLN A 725 -0.19 -27.94 -16.83
CA GLN A 725 0.27 -27.93 -18.21
C GLN A 725 1.30 -29.02 -18.51
N ILE A 726 2.27 -29.26 -17.62
CA ILE A 726 3.26 -30.34 -17.77
C ILE A 726 2.57 -31.71 -17.72
N GLN A 727 1.60 -31.89 -16.81
CA GLN A 727 0.82 -33.13 -16.74
C GLN A 727 -0.02 -33.35 -18.01
N GLN A 728 -0.67 -32.30 -18.52
CA GLN A 728 -1.44 -32.35 -19.76
C GLN A 728 -0.55 -32.71 -20.96
N ILE A 729 0.61 -32.07 -21.10
CA ILE A 729 1.60 -32.38 -22.14
C ILE A 729 2.04 -33.85 -22.05
N SER A 730 2.34 -34.33 -20.84
CA SER A 730 2.76 -35.72 -20.61
C SER A 730 1.68 -36.73 -21.02
N ALA A 731 0.43 -36.45 -20.65
CA ALA A 731 -0.70 -37.33 -20.92
C ALA A 731 -1.08 -37.34 -22.41
N GLU A 732 -1.23 -36.17 -23.04
CA GLU A 732 -1.71 -36.07 -24.42
C GLU A 732 -0.66 -36.53 -25.45
N LEU A 733 0.64 -36.36 -25.14
CA LEU A 733 1.73 -36.85 -26.00
C LEU A 733 2.27 -38.23 -25.57
N ASN A 734 1.63 -38.89 -24.58
CA ASN A 734 2.05 -40.20 -24.04
C ASN A 734 3.54 -40.27 -23.68
N LEU A 735 4.05 -39.23 -23.00
CA LEU A 735 5.49 -39.10 -22.69
C LEU A 735 5.93 -39.85 -21.43
N GLY A 736 5.00 -40.36 -20.62
CA GLY A 736 5.31 -41.14 -19.42
C GLY A 736 6.07 -40.36 -18.33
N LEU A 737 5.93 -39.03 -18.28
CA LEU A 737 6.60 -38.20 -17.27
C LEU A 737 5.95 -38.37 -15.90
N LEU A 738 6.77 -38.60 -14.86
CA LEU A 738 6.33 -38.54 -13.47
C LEU A 738 6.59 -37.14 -12.92
N VAL A 739 5.51 -36.42 -12.60
CA VAL A 739 5.54 -35.00 -12.25
C VAL A 739 5.14 -34.83 -10.79
N GLU A 740 6.02 -34.25 -9.97
CA GLU A 740 5.81 -34.06 -8.53
C GLU A 740 5.93 -32.57 -8.15
N ILE A 741 5.09 -32.13 -7.22
CA ILE A 741 5.26 -30.86 -6.50
C ILE A 741 6.17 -31.10 -5.27
N LYS A 742 7.18 -30.25 -5.08
CA LYS A 742 8.15 -30.31 -3.97
C LYS A 742 8.29 -29.00 -3.21
#